data_AF-A0A7J9Z155-F1
#
_entry.id   AF-A0A7J9Z155-F1
#
_cell.length_a   1.000
_cell.length_b   1.000
_cell.length_c   1.000
_cell.angle_alpha   90.00
_cell.angle_beta   90.00
_cell.angle_gamma   90.00
#
_symmetry.space_group_name_H-M   'P 1'
#
loop_
_entity.id
_entity.type
_entity.pdbx_description
1 polymer ?
#
loop_
_entity_poly.entity_id
_entity_poly.type
_entity_poly.pdbx_seq_one_letter_code
_entity_poly.pdbx_strand_id
1 'polypeptide(L)'
;MPVVTQGGQDWFDVEEVVAWLERTGLGNNDSVRDDAMAYVSLGGSSRGSDAQSFAGLTALLCVKVITGEALTHLSAEALLDLADDLDPDDTYLYTELEALDHRLEPLARYADLYTSAAYNPVDAFEKLVTEHFRRHVRGQAVVDLAWPARALAAATAVALAADAGQPTSVFVDPTPGGSDLLVSVARALGEDATLTTMTAGQTDPASRLACRRLCVHDIVRAPLEIAEDGSFEVQGPAVFVAQYPPPAEPEMPPGRTLDAIDQIVLQMDDTQRAVVLAPAPVLSDRPTGRELDELRAGILRSGRVRAVVRLPRGLVPSKSRQSLALWVLGRALDEVAIADRWTMVGDLVDVDLTAEGVTDDLVTDLAAATHGWPAVRAHAFRFLRRVSTSTLLAGGGELVAQARVPRKGDPAPSTDLVVRAISIRDRLAAGAYDSAAPTIAIAARDQRGQRPPPGMTVLGQAIADGRIHLIGGNRVDPTDLRARAGHRVLGPAELTMGAPARFIDRMVFASKYPAGRLSESGDVVFCTSPRPAALVDHAGASVVVSPARILRIRNDDPGGHVANVLSADINALPVGAKTWKTWQVRRVPDEQIMPLVDALDDVQRHRAALADRMSQLDELADLITQGATTGSLDLRPPATSRKGQ
;
A
#
# COMPACT_ATOMS: atom_id res chain seq x y z
N MET A 1 36.40 -19.13 -29.67
CA MET A 1 35.26 -18.55 -30.43
C MET A 1 33.99 -19.10 -29.82
N PRO A 2 32.85 -18.39 -29.80
CA PRO A 2 31.62 -18.94 -29.23
C PRO A 2 31.19 -20.20 -29.99
N VAL A 3 30.78 -21.23 -29.25
CA VAL A 3 30.37 -22.55 -29.75
C VAL A 3 28.93 -22.49 -30.26
N VAL A 4 28.06 -21.75 -29.58
CA VAL A 4 26.64 -21.54 -29.93
C VAL A 4 26.21 -20.14 -29.50
N THR A 5 25.32 -19.50 -30.26
CA THR A 5 24.59 -18.30 -29.81
C THR A 5 23.11 -18.66 -29.65
N GLN A 6 22.56 -18.58 -28.44
CA GLN A 6 21.17 -18.93 -28.14
C GLN A 6 20.50 -17.80 -27.35
N GLY A 7 19.32 -17.34 -27.80
CA GLY A 7 18.59 -16.26 -27.13
C GLY A 7 19.30 -14.90 -27.10
N GLY A 8 20.31 -14.68 -27.94
CA GLY A 8 21.14 -13.45 -27.94
C GLY A 8 22.32 -13.48 -26.97
N GLN A 9 22.62 -14.63 -26.35
CA GLN A 9 23.84 -14.87 -25.56
C GLN A 9 24.78 -15.81 -26.30
N ASP A 10 26.08 -15.49 -26.27
CA ASP A 10 27.17 -16.30 -26.79
C ASP A 10 27.62 -17.32 -25.73
N TRP A 11 27.62 -18.59 -26.09
CA TRP A 11 28.04 -19.72 -25.26
C TRP A 11 29.41 -20.20 -25.69
N PHE A 12 30.30 -20.45 -24.74
CA PHE A 12 31.69 -20.85 -24.97
C PHE A 12 31.93 -22.27 -24.47
N ASP A 13 32.93 -22.95 -25.06
CA ASP A 13 33.37 -24.25 -24.56
C ASP A 13 33.98 -24.06 -23.18
N VAL A 14 33.44 -24.77 -22.18
CA VAL A 14 33.88 -24.57 -20.80
C VAL A 14 35.32 -25.03 -20.59
N GLU A 15 35.77 -26.09 -21.27
CA GLU A 15 37.14 -26.60 -21.13
C GLU A 15 38.13 -25.63 -21.77
N GLU A 16 37.75 -24.98 -22.89
CA GLU A 16 38.58 -23.91 -23.47
C GLU A 16 38.68 -22.69 -22.55
N VAL A 17 37.59 -22.30 -21.88
CA VAL A 17 37.56 -21.16 -20.94
C VAL A 17 38.37 -21.47 -19.68
N VAL A 18 38.18 -22.65 -19.08
CA VAL A 18 38.93 -23.12 -17.91
C VAL A 18 40.42 -23.20 -18.22
N ALA A 19 40.79 -23.88 -19.31
CA ALA A 19 42.18 -24.00 -19.71
C ALA A 19 42.82 -22.65 -20.05
N TRP A 20 42.04 -21.67 -20.53
CA TRP A 20 42.52 -20.32 -20.76
C TRP A 20 42.74 -19.55 -19.43
N LEU A 21 41.81 -19.63 -18.48
CA LEU A 21 41.93 -19.01 -17.16
C LEU A 21 43.09 -19.62 -16.36
N GLU A 22 43.20 -20.97 -16.32
CA GLU A 22 44.29 -21.70 -15.66
C GLU A 22 45.66 -21.33 -16.26
N ARG A 23 45.75 -21.22 -17.59
CA ARG A 23 47.00 -20.87 -18.28
C ARG A 23 47.41 -19.41 -18.12
N THR A 24 46.45 -18.50 -18.01
CA THR A 24 46.74 -17.06 -17.96
C THR A 24 46.87 -16.52 -16.53
N GLY A 25 46.39 -17.26 -15.53
CA GLY A 25 46.36 -16.81 -14.14
C GLY A 25 45.45 -15.58 -13.90
N LEU A 26 44.62 -15.25 -14.88
CA LEU A 26 43.64 -14.17 -14.80
C LEU A 26 42.41 -14.69 -14.07
N GLY A 27 42.04 -14.10 -12.93
CA GLY A 27 40.76 -14.40 -12.26
C GLY A 27 40.79 -14.58 -10.75
N ASN A 28 41.95 -14.62 -10.10
CA ASN A 28 42.10 -14.80 -8.64
C ASN A 28 41.21 -15.94 -8.06
N ASN A 29 41.12 -17.04 -8.79
CA ASN A 29 40.31 -18.20 -8.45
C ASN A 29 41.17 -19.44 -8.69
N ASP A 30 41.56 -20.14 -7.63
CA ASP A 30 42.41 -21.34 -7.73
C ASP A 30 41.59 -22.61 -8.05
N SER A 31 40.27 -22.48 -8.12
CA SER A 31 39.28 -23.54 -8.31
C SER A 31 38.40 -23.32 -9.54
N VAL A 32 38.92 -22.64 -10.58
CA VAL A 32 38.20 -22.31 -11.83
C VAL A 32 37.50 -23.52 -12.45
N ARG A 33 38.13 -24.71 -12.37
CA ARG A 33 37.57 -25.94 -12.93
C ARG A 33 36.30 -26.39 -12.22
N ASP A 34 36.25 -26.30 -10.89
CA ASP A 34 35.07 -26.64 -10.10
C ASP A 34 33.93 -25.63 -10.35
N ASP A 35 34.25 -24.34 -10.41
CA ASP A 35 33.29 -23.27 -10.73
C ASP A 35 32.71 -23.40 -12.13
N ALA A 36 33.55 -23.72 -13.11
CA ALA A 36 33.14 -23.96 -14.48
C ALA A 36 32.26 -25.21 -14.60
N MET A 37 32.60 -26.29 -13.89
CA MET A 37 31.78 -27.51 -13.85
C MET A 37 30.42 -27.26 -13.20
N ALA A 38 30.34 -26.43 -12.17
CA ALA A 38 29.07 -26.00 -11.59
C ALA A 38 28.27 -25.10 -12.54
N TYR A 39 28.94 -24.17 -13.24
CA TYR A 39 28.31 -23.31 -14.25
C TYR A 39 27.73 -24.14 -15.43
N VAL A 40 28.44 -25.20 -15.84
CA VAL A 40 27.97 -26.17 -16.85
C VAL A 40 26.86 -27.04 -16.30
N SER A 41 26.92 -27.43 -15.03
CA SER A 41 25.86 -28.23 -14.39
C SER A 41 24.55 -27.44 -14.24
N LEU A 42 24.66 -26.13 -13.98
CA LEU A 42 23.55 -25.16 -13.93
C LEU A 42 23.16 -24.61 -15.32
N GLY A 43 23.90 -24.94 -16.38
CA GLY A 43 23.68 -24.46 -17.75
C GLY A 43 23.57 -25.57 -18.80
N GLY A 44 23.53 -26.84 -18.36
CA GLY A 44 23.77 -28.01 -19.19
C GLY A 44 22.61 -28.41 -20.11
N SER A 45 22.94 -29.05 -21.22
CA SER A 45 22.14 -29.36 -22.42
C SER A 45 20.84 -30.18 -22.23
N SER A 46 20.37 -30.41 -21.01
CA SER A 46 19.07 -31.03 -20.70
C SER A 46 18.46 -30.46 -19.42
N ARG A 47 17.19 -30.04 -19.50
CA ARG A 47 16.40 -29.48 -18.38
C ARG A 47 16.39 -30.33 -17.10
N GLY A 48 16.55 -31.65 -17.21
CA GLY A 48 16.56 -32.55 -16.06
C GLY A 48 17.84 -32.47 -15.22
N SER A 49 18.99 -32.23 -15.85
CA SER A 49 20.30 -32.15 -15.16
C SER A 49 20.44 -30.85 -14.36
N ASP A 50 19.87 -29.76 -14.88
CA ASP A 50 19.87 -28.44 -14.23
C ASP A 50 18.98 -28.42 -12.97
N ALA A 51 17.78 -29.01 -13.03
CA ALA A 51 16.88 -29.11 -11.87
C ALA A 51 17.51 -29.91 -10.71
N GLN A 52 18.19 -31.02 -11.00
CA GLN A 52 18.92 -31.81 -10.00
C GLN A 52 20.09 -31.02 -9.40
N SER A 53 20.87 -30.34 -10.24
CA SER A 53 22.01 -29.55 -9.78
C SER A 53 21.57 -28.38 -8.90
N PHE A 54 20.46 -27.72 -9.25
CA PHE A 54 19.85 -26.69 -8.43
C PHE A 54 19.36 -27.24 -7.09
N ALA A 55 18.59 -28.34 -7.10
CA ALA A 55 18.07 -28.94 -5.88
C ALA A 55 19.20 -29.39 -4.94
N GLY A 56 20.20 -30.10 -5.46
CA GLY A 56 21.37 -30.52 -4.70
C GLY A 56 22.22 -29.35 -4.19
N LEU A 57 22.43 -28.30 -4.99
CA LEU A 57 23.17 -27.12 -4.52
C LEU A 57 22.41 -26.36 -3.40
N THR A 58 21.08 -26.26 -3.49
CA THR A 58 20.28 -25.70 -2.38
C THR A 58 20.33 -26.56 -1.13
N ALA A 59 20.41 -27.89 -1.26
CA ALA A 59 20.56 -28.82 -0.13
C ALA A 59 21.95 -28.71 0.51
N LEU A 60 23.02 -28.63 -0.29
CA LEU A 60 24.38 -28.38 0.21
C LEU A 60 24.49 -27.06 0.98
N LEU A 61 23.91 -25.97 0.47
CA LEU A 61 23.86 -24.70 1.19
C LEU A 61 23.07 -24.80 2.50
N CYS A 62 22.02 -25.62 2.54
CA CYS A 62 21.26 -25.89 3.75
C CYS A 62 22.09 -26.66 4.79
N VAL A 63 22.76 -27.75 4.40
CA VAL A 63 23.69 -28.50 5.25
C VAL A 63 24.76 -27.57 5.83
N LYS A 64 25.33 -26.70 4.99
CA LYS A 64 26.33 -25.71 5.40
C LYS A 64 25.82 -24.75 6.47
N VAL A 65 24.58 -24.29 6.38
CA VAL A 65 23.97 -23.42 7.39
C VAL A 65 23.77 -24.17 8.70
N ILE A 66 23.24 -25.39 8.64
CA ILE A 66 22.94 -26.19 9.84
C ILE A 66 24.22 -26.57 10.59
N THR A 67 25.27 -26.98 9.89
CA THR A 67 26.53 -27.40 10.53
C THR A 67 27.49 -26.24 10.83
N GLY A 68 27.42 -25.16 10.05
CA GLY A 68 28.40 -24.07 10.11
C GLY A 68 29.78 -24.46 9.55
N GLU A 69 29.92 -25.61 8.90
CA GLU A 69 31.21 -26.15 8.45
C GLU A 69 31.47 -25.94 6.94
N ALA A 70 32.71 -26.16 6.51
CA ALA A 70 33.07 -26.22 5.09
C ALA A 70 32.85 -27.65 4.56
N LEU A 71 32.20 -27.77 3.40
CA LEU A 71 31.85 -29.07 2.82
C LEU A 71 32.96 -29.66 1.95
N THR A 72 33.95 -28.84 1.55
CA THR A 72 35.05 -29.19 0.64
C THR A 72 35.86 -30.42 1.06
N HIS A 73 35.92 -30.73 2.36
CA HIS A 73 36.70 -31.84 2.90
C HIS A 73 35.91 -33.13 3.11
N LEU A 74 34.60 -33.10 2.87
CA LEU A 74 33.72 -34.25 3.07
C LEU A 74 33.64 -35.07 1.78
N SER A 75 33.76 -36.39 1.91
CA SER A 75 33.48 -37.35 0.83
C SER A 75 31.98 -37.44 0.55
N ALA A 76 31.60 -37.97 -0.61
CA ALA A 76 30.20 -38.24 -0.95
C ALA A 76 29.46 -39.05 0.13
N GLU A 77 30.05 -40.13 0.65
CA GLU A 77 29.44 -40.95 1.72
C GLU A 77 29.18 -40.13 2.98
N ALA A 78 30.20 -39.42 3.48
CA ALA A 78 30.06 -38.54 4.63
C ALA A 78 29.01 -37.42 4.45
N LEU A 79 28.83 -36.89 3.23
CA LEU A 79 27.79 -35.89 2.94
C LEU A 79 26.39 -36.48 2.99
N LEU A 80 26.22 -37.73 2.55
CA LEU A 80 24.94 -38.45 2.61
C LEU A 80 24.61 -38.86 4.05
N ASP A 81 25.59 -39.38 4.80
CA ASP A 81 25.43 -39.70 6.22
C ASP A 81 25.04 -38.46 7.01
N LEU A 82 25.71 -37.33 6.75
CA LEU A 82 25.39 -36.05 7.39
C LEU A 82 23.98 -35.57 7.02
N ALA A 83 23.53 -35.78 5.78
CA ALA A 83 22.17 -35.39 5.39
C ALA A 83 21.10 -36.24 6.10
N ASP A 84 21.33 -37.54 6.27
CA ASP A 84 20.45 -38.44 7.03
C ASP A 84 20.41 -38.06 8.52
N ASP A 85 21.57 -37.74 9.11
CA ASP A 85 21.66 -37.28 10.50
C ASP A 85 20.90 -35.95 10.74
N LEU A 86 20.91 -35.04 9.77
CA LEU A 86 20.28 -33.72 9.87
C LEU A 86 18.79 -33.72 9.49
N ASP A 87 18.36 -34.62 8.62
CA ASP A 87 17.00 -34.75 8.12
C ASP A 87 16.60 -36.24 8.01
N PRO A 88 16.36 -36.92 9.15
CA PRO A 88 16.13 -38.36 9.18
C PRO A 88 14.86 -38.83 8.47
N ASP A 89 13.90 -37.92 8.31
CA ASP A 89 12.63 -38.19 7.60
C ASP A 89 12.75 -37.91 6.09
N ASP A 90 13.95 -37.54 5.60
CA ASP A 90 14.22 -37.07 4.24
C ASP A 90 13.15 -36.08 3.76
N THR A 91 12.90 -35.04 4.54
CA THR A 91 11.94 -34.01 4.17
C THR A 91 12.51 -33.10 3.07
N TYR A 92 13.82 -32.85 3.05
CA TYR A 92 14.42 -31.84 2.16
C TYR A 92 15.95 -31.93 1.91
N LEU A 93 16.68 -32.93 2.41
CA LEU A 93 18.15 -33.05 2.19
C LEU A 93 18.58 -34.29 1.41
N TYR A 94 18.34 -35.49 1.94
CA TYR A 94 19.01 -36.72 1.49
C TYR A 94 18.76 -37.01 0.01
N THR A 95 17.49 -37.04 -0.41
CA THR A 95 17.11 -37.31 -1.81
C THR A 95 17.76 -36.33 -2.80
N GLU A 96 17.90 -35.06 -2.45
CA GLU A 96 18.55 -34.06 -3.31
C GLU A 96 20.05 -34.30 -3.48
N LEU A 97 20.74 -34.72 -2.42
CA LEU A 97 22.17 -35.00 -2.47
C LEU A 97 22.46 -36.33 -3.18
N GLU A 98 21.67 -37.36 -2.91
CA GLU A 98 21.80 -38.67 -3.56
C GLU A 98 21.63 -38.55 -5.08
N ALA A 99 20.69 -37.70 -5.54
CA ALA A 99 20.45 -37.44 -6.95
C ALA A 99 21.62 -36.76 -7.70
N LEU A 100 22.62 -36.20 -6.99
CA LEU A 100 23.81 -35.63 -7.61
C LEU A 100 24.80 -36.70 -8.09
N ASP A 101 24.80 -37.89 -7.48
CA ASP A 101 25.71 -39.00 -7.79
C ASP A 101 27.18 -38.52 -7.83
N HIS A 102 27.94 -38.82 -8.88
CA HIS A 102 29.34 -38.40 -9.06
C HIS A 102 29.57 -36.88 -9.06
N ARG A 103 28.50 -36.05 -9.11
CA ARG A 103 28.58 -34.58 -9.03
C ARG A 103 28.53 -34.04 -7.61
N LEU A 104 28.24 -34.87 -6.60
CA LEU A 104 28.06 -34.44 -5.22
C LEU A 104 29.30 -33.71 -4.66
N GLU A 105 30.48 -34.33 -4.73
CA GLU A 105 31.71 -33.72 -4.21
C GLU A 105 32.12 -32.44 -4.97
N PRO A 106 32.15 -32.40 -6.32
CA PRO A 106 32.41 -31.15 -7.05
C PRO A 106 31.44 -30.02 -6.68
N LEU A 107 30.15 -30.32 -6.54
CA LEU A 107 29.15 -29.31 -6.17
C LEU A 107 29.26 -28.88 -4.70
N ALA A 108 29.71 -29.74 -3.80
CA ALA A 108 30.01 -29.39 -2.41
C ALA A 108 31.15 -28.36 -2.31
N ARG A 109 32.23 -28.54 -3.08
CA ARG A 109 33.31 -27.55 -3.18
C ARG A 109 32.81 -26.23 -3.77
N TYR A 110 32.02 -26.33 -4.84
CA TYR A 110 31.39 -25.16 -5.43
C TYR A 110 30.49 -24.40 -4.43
N ALA A 111 29.73 -25.10 -3.59
CA ALA A 111 28.87 -24.48 -2.59
C ALA A 111 29.67 -23.61 -1.59
N ASP A 112 30.87 -24.05 -1.19
CA ASP A 112 31.78 -23.27 -0.33
C ASP A 112 32.32 -22.02 -1.05
N LEU A 113 32.74 -22.17 -2.30
CA LEU A 113 33.23 -21.07 -3.14
C LEU A 113 32.13 -20.03 -3.39
N TYR A 114 30.94 -20.52 -3.75
CA TYR A 114 29.76 -19.70 -4.01
C TYR A 114 29.30 -18.96 -2.74
N THR A 115 29.36 -19.62 -1.58
CA THR A 115 29.13 -18.97 -0.28
C THR A 115 30.15 -17.86 -0.02
N SER A 116 31.42 -18.12 -0.27
CA SER A 116 32.50 -17.14 -0.09
C SER A 116 32.30 -15.92 -1.00
N ALA A 117 31.90 -16.13 -2.25
CA ALA A 117 31.58 -15.07 -3.21
C ALA A 117 30.31 -14.29 -2.81
N ALA A 118 29.37 -14.94 -2.13
CA ALA A 118 28.15 -14.32 -1.64
C ALA A 118 28.27 -13.67 -0.26
N TYR A 119 29.42 -13.78 0.40
CA TYR A 119 29.75 -13.34 1.77
C TYR A 119 29.07 -14.13 2.91
N ASN A 120 27.92 -14.77 2.68
CA ASN A 120 27.29 -15.69 3.62
C ASN A 120 26.38 -16.71 2.88
N PRO A 121 26.08 -17.87 3.50
CA PRO A 121 25.33 -18.94 2.83
C PRO A 121 23.86 -18.59 2.56
N VAL A 122 23.26 -17.72 3.38
CA VAL A 122 21.87 -17.26 3.20
C VAL A 122 21.74 -16.42 1.92
N ASP A 123 22.65 -15.48 1.72
CA ASP A 123 22.73 -14.66 0.51
C ASP A 123 23.08 -15.50 -0.72
N ALA A 124 23.93 -16.52 -0.55
CA ALA A 124 24.22 -17.48 -1.61
C ALA A 124 22.94 -18.20 -2.06
N PHE A 125 22.18 -18.72 -1.10
CA PHE A 125 20.91 -19.41 -1.35
C PHE A 125 19.90 -18.51 -2.07
N GLU A 126 19.66 -17.30 -1.56
CA GLU A 126 18.70 -16.35 -2.16
C GLU A 126 19.13 -15.92 -3.57
N LYS A 127 20.43 -15.70 -3.80
CA LYS A 127 20.97 -15.41 -5.14
C LYS A 127 20.71 -16.58 -6.09
N LEU A 128 20.98 -17.81 -5.67
CA LEU A 128 20.78 -19.01 -6.47
C LEU A 128 19.32 -19.18 -6.87
N VAL A 129 18.40 -19.04 -5.91
CA VAL A 129 16.95 -19.10 -6.14
C VAL A 129 16.51 -18.01 -7.14
N THR A 130 16.95 -16.78 -6.93
CA THR A 130 16.61 -15.65 -7.81
C THR A 130 17.16 -15.82 -9.23
N GLU A 131 18.34 -16.42 -9.39
CA GLU A 131 18.92 -16.73 -10.70
C GLU A 131 18.19 -17.88 -11.39
N HIS A 132 17.85 -18.94 -10.65
CA HIS A 132 17.12 -20.09 -11.17
C HIS A 132 15.74 -19.67 -11.72
N PHE A 133 14.99 -18.88 -10.95
CA PHE A 133 13.69 -18.36 -11.40
C PHE A 133 13.80 -17.44 -12.63
N ARG A 134 14.92 -16.71 -12.79
CA ARG A 134 15.18 -15.89 -13.98
C ARG A 134 15.56 -16.70 -15.22
N ARG A 135 16.30 -17.81 -15.06
CA ARG A 135 16.92 -18.54 -16.18
C ARG A 135 16.06 -19.69 -16.72
N HIS A 136 15.37 -20.48 -15.90
CA HIS A 136 15.05 -21.86 -16.29
C HIS A 136 13.58 -22.30 -16.31
N VAL A 137 12.61 -21.56 -15.77
CA VAL A 137 11.22 -22.07 -15.71
C VAL A 137 10.20 -21.12 -16.35
N ARG A 138 9.76 -21.48 -17.57
CA ARG A 138 8.45 -21.03 -18.07
C ARG A 138 7.39 -21.61 -17.14
N GLY A 139 6.81 -20.80 -16.25
CA GLY A 139 5.80 -21.23 -15.29
C GLY A 139 6.03 -20.68 -13.89
N GLN A 140 7.18 -20.94 -13.25
CA GLN A 140 7.43 -20.50 -11.87
C GLN A 140 7.72 -19.01 -11.72
N ALA A 141 8.25 -18.33 -12.73
CA ALA A 141 8.38 -16.87 -12.69
C ALA A 141 7.01 -16.16 -12.53
N VAL A 142 5.90 -16.86 -12.81
CA VAL A 142 4.52 -16.36 -12.66
C VAL A 142 4.11 -16.22 -11.20
N VAL A 143 4.76 -16.95 -10.29
CA VAL A 143 4.52 -16.89 -8.85
C VAL A 143 5.53 -16.00 -8.12
N ASP A 144 6.55 -15.46 -8.80
CA ASP A 144 7.47 -14.51 -8.16
C ASP A 144 6.75 -13.16 -7.91
N LEU A 145 6.86 -12.67 -6.68
CA LEU A 145 6.28 -11.41 -6.25
C LEU A 145 7.34 -10.32 -6.16
N ALA A 146 7.04 -9.16 -6.71
CA ALA A 146 7.84 -7.96 -6.48
C ALA A 146 7.85 -7.63 -4.97
N TRP A 147 8.96 -7.06 -4.49
CA TRP A 147 9.15 -6.71 -3.08
C TRP A 147 7.96 -5.93 -2.46
N PRO A 148 7.34 -4.92 -3.13
CA PRO A 148 6.20 -4.21 -2.54
C PRO A 148 5.00 -5.11 -2.21
N ALA A 149 4.74 -6.15 -3.01
CA ALA A 149 3.64 -7.08 -2.74
C ALA A 149 3.92 -7.98 -1.53
N ARG A 150 5.16 -8.51 -1.44
CA ARG A 150 5.62 -9.32 -0.30
C ARG A 150 5.63 -8.51 0.98
N ALA A 151 6.16 -7.29 0.93
CA ALA A 151 6.20 -6.37 2.07
C ALA A 151 4.79 -6.03 2.58
N LEU A 152 3.85 -5.72 1.68
CA LEU A 152 2.45 -5.46 2.05
C LEU A 152 1.80 -6.68 2.72
N ALA A 153 1.93 -7.87 2.13
CA ALA A 153 1.33 -9.09 2.68
C ALA A 153 1.94 -9.44 4.05
N ALA A 154 3.26 -9.36 4.19
CA ALA A 154 3.97 -9.60 5.44
C ALA A 154 3.58 -8.60 6.53
N ALA A 155 3.61 -7.29 6.23
CA ALA A 155 3.21 -6.26 7.18
C ALA A 155 1.73 -6.39 7.60
N THR A 156 0.85 -6.77 6.67
CA THR A 156 -0.55 -7.07 6.98
C THR A 156 -0.65 -8.28 7.91
N ALA A 157 0.06 -9.37 7.62
CA ALA A 157 0.04 -10.57 8.45
C ALA A 157 0.56 -10.29 9.87
N VAL A 158 1.65 -9.53 10.01
CA VAL A 158 2.20 -9.10 11.31
C VAL A 158 1.20 -8.23 12.07
N ALA A 159 0.55 -7.26 11.42
CA ALA A 159 -0.46 -6.44 12.07
C ALA A 159 -1.67 -7.24 12.55
N LEU A 160 -2.10 -8.25 11.76
CA LEU A 160 -3.19 -9.16 12.15
C LEU A 160 -2.81 -10.05 13.32
N ALA A 161 -1.56 -10.52 13.38
CA ALA A 161 -1.04 -11.27 14.51
C ALA A 161 -0.96 -10.42 15.78
N ALA A 162 -0.46 -9.19 15.68
CA ALA A 162 -0.39 -8.26 16.81
C ALA A 162 -1.78 -7.95 17.39
N ASP A 163 -2.79 -7.81 16.51
CA ASP A 163 -4.18 -7.57 16.92
C ASP A 163 -4.82 -8.78 17.64
N ALA A 164 -4.36 -9.99 17.35
CA ALA A 164 -4.79 -11.20 18.06
C ALA A 164 -4.28 -11.26 19.53
N GLY A 165 -3.34 -10.39 19.92
CA GLY A 165 -2.98 -10.13 21.31
C GLY A 165 -2.17 -11.22 22.02
N GLN A 166 -1.39 -12.03 21.27
CA GLN A 166 -0.64 -13.18 21.80
C GLN A 166 0.89 -12.97 21.68
N PRO A 167 1.68 -13.49 22.65
CA PRO A 167 3.13 -13.32 22.67
C PRO A 167 3.88 -14.16 21.63
N THR A 168 3.31 -15.30 21.19
CA THR A 168 3.88 -16.15 20.12
C THR A 168 2.92 -16.21 18.95
N SER A 169 3.37 -15.73 17.80
CA SER A 169 2.56 -15.69 16.58
C SER A 169 2.87 -16.90 15.70
N VAL A 170 1.85 -17.71 15.41
CA VAL A 170 1.93 -18.82 14.46
C VAL A 170 1.51 -18.32 13.09
N PHE A 171 2.39 -18.49 12.09
CA PHE A 171 2.08 -18.17 10.69
C PHE A 171 2.02 -19.42 9.85
N VAL A 172 0.95 -19.57 9.08
CA VAL A 172 0.66 -20.82 8.37
C VAL A 172 0.58 -20.56 6.88
N ASP A 173 1.38 -21.28 6.09
CA ASP A 173 1.22 -21.33 4.65
C ASP A 173 0.67 -22.72 4.25
N PRO A 174 -0.64 -22.84 3.99
CA PRO A 174 -1.23 -24.12 3.59
C PRO A 174 -0.96 -24.46 2.12
N THR A 175 -0.22 -23.62 1.38
CA THR A 175 0.03 -23.81 -0.04
C THR A 175 1.29 -24.65 -0.31
N PRO A 176 1.29 -25.48 -1.37
CA PRO A 176 2.44 -26.32 -1.70
C PRO A 176 3.62 -25.48 -2.21
N GLY A 177 4.77 -25.59 -1.55
CA GLY A 177 6.00 -24.88 -1.91
C GLY A 177 6.06 -23.40 -1.55
N GLY A 178 5.09 -22.88 -0.79
CA GLY A 178 5.08 -21.51 -0.31
C GLY A 178 6.17 -21.24 0.76
N SER A 179 7.00 -20.21 0.55
CA SER A 179 8.01 -19.77 1.53
C SER A 179 8.30 -18.27 1.50
N ASP A 180 8.15 -17.62 0.34
CA ASP A 180 8.40 -16.19 0.14
C ASP A 180 7.73 -15.28 1.17
N LEU A 181 6.45 -15.53 1.45
CA LEU A 181 5.67 -14.72 2.38
C LEU A 181 6.09 -14.97 3.83
N LEU A 182 6.40 -16.21 4.21
CA LEU A 182 6.88 -16.55 5.55
C LEU A 182 8.26 -15.94 5.84
N VAL A 183 9.20 -15.99 4.88
CA VAL A 183 10.50 -15.31 4.98
C VAL A 183 10.30 -13.79 5.10
N SER A 184 9.34 -13.23 4.36
CA SER A 184 9.03 -11.80 4.44
C SER A 184 8.41 -11.40 5.78
N VAL A 185 7.58 -12.27 6.38
CA VAL A 185 7.03 -12.10 7.73
C VAL A 185 8.14 -12.13 8.78
N ALA A 186 9.07 -13.10 8.70
CA ALA A 186 10.22 -13.17 9.60
C ALA A 186 11.03 -11.86 9.59
N ARG A 187 11.31 -11.34 8.39
CA ARG A 187 12.01 -10.05 8.22
C ARG A 187 11.22 -8.86 8.78
N ALA A 188 9.89 -8.88 8.68
CA ALA A 188 9.04 -7.80 9.17
C ALA A 188 8.90 -7.79 10.71
N LEU A 189 8.99 -8.96 11.35
CA LEU A 189 8.97 -9.09 12.81
C LEU A 189 10.30 -8.67 13.45
N GLY A 190 11.42 -8.85 12.75
CA GLY A 190 12.76 -8.58 13.27
C GLY A 190 13.35 -9.74 14.06
N GLU A 191 14.63 -9.62 14.42
CA GLU A 191 15.43 -10.71 15.01
C GLU A 191 15.01 -11.10 16.44
N ASP A 192 14.36 -10.20 17.18
CA ASP A 192 13.98 -10.44 18.59
C ASP A 192 12.65 -11.19 18.75
N ALA A 193 11.93 -11.47 17.66
CA ALA A 193 10.60 -12.07 17.71
C ALA A 193 10.66 -13.60 17.57
N THR A 194 9.99 -14.32 18.47
CA THR A 194 9.81 -15.77 18.34
C THR A 194 8.75 -16.07 17.27
N LEU A 195 9.19 -16.58 16.12
CA LEU A 195 8.35 -16.95 14.99
C LEU A 195 8.22 -18.49 14.91
N THR A 196 7.00 -19.00 14.95
CA THR A 196 6.71 -20.38 14.56
C THR A 196 5.96 -20.38 13.24
N THR A 197 6.46 -21.13 12.27
CA THR A 197 5.79 -21.30 10.98
C THR A 197 5.24 -22.72 10.82
N MET A 198 4.15 -22.85 10.08
CA MET A 198 3.63 -24.13 9.62
C MET A 198 3.48 -24.12 8.10
N THR A 199 3.92 -25.19 7.43
CA THR A 199 3.79 -25.34 5.98
C THR A 199 3.23 -26.70 5.62
N ALA A 200 2.53 -26.83 4.50
CA ALA A 200 2.09 -28.12 3.96
C ALA A 200 3.21 -29.19 3.99
N GLY A 201 2.93 -30.37 4.54
CA GLY A 201 3.88 -31.49 4.68
C GLY A 201 4.17 -32.26 3.39
N GLN A 202 3.98 -31.65 2.22
CA GLN A 202 4.14 -32.35 0.94
C GLN A 202 5.62 -32.49 0.56
N THR A 203 5.92 -33.56 -0.19
CA THR A 203 7.29 -33.92 -0.59
C THR A 203 7.60 -33.56 -2.05
N ASP A 204 6.75 -32.73 -2.69
CA ASP A 204 7.04 -32.24 -4.03
C ASP A 204 8.28 -31.32 -4.06
N PRO A 205 8.98 -31.18 -5.19
CA PRO A 205 10.22 -30.41 -5.26
C PRO A 205 10.12 -28.96 -4.76
N ALA A 206 8.96 -28.29 -4.91
CA ALA A 206 8.78 -26.92 -4.46
C ALA A 206 8.62 -26.87 -2.92
N SER A 207 7.89 -27.82 -2.33
CA SER A 207 7.76 -27.96 -0.87
C SER A 207 9.09 -28.31 -0.20
N ARG A 208 9.90 -29.18 -0.81
CA ARG A 208 11.26 -29.49 -0.33
C ARG A 208 12.17 -28.26 -0.40
N LEU A 209 12.10 -27.48 -1.49
CA LEU A 209 12.83 -26.21 -1.62
C LEU A 209 12.38 -25.17 -0.56
N ALA A 210 11.08 -25.08 -0.29
CA ALA A 210 10.53 -24.21 0.74
C ALA A 210 11.08 -24.58 2.12
N CYS A 211 11.16 -25.88 2.45
CA CYS A 211 11.75 -26.36 3.70
C CYS A 211 13.23 -25.95 3.82
N ARG A 212 14.05 -26.21 2.78
CA ARG A 212 15.45 -25.77 2.74
C ARG A 212 15.59 -24.26 2.94
N ARG A 213 14.73 -23.49 2.29
CA ARG A 213 14.77 -22.03 2.39
C ARG A 213 14.45 -21.55 3.80
N LEU A 214 13.38 -22.06 4.42
CA LEU A 214 13.03 -21.71 5.80
C LEU A 214 14.16 -22.09 6.77
N CYS A 215 14.75 -23.27 6.59
CA CYS A 215 15.90 -23.73 7.39
C CYS A 215 17.11 -22.79 7.24
N VAL A 216 17.45 -22.38 6.01
CA VAL A 216 18.57 -21.46 5.76
C VAL A 216 18.36 -20.09 6.41
N HIS A 217 17.12 -19.63 6.56
CA HIS A 217 16.79 -18.38 7.28
C HIS A 217 16.64 -18.56 8.79
N ASP A 218 16.98 -19.72 9.35
CA ASP A 218 16.79 -20.07 10.77
C ASP A 218 15.32 -19.90 11.23
N ILE A 219 14.37 -20.20 10.35
CA ILE A 219 12.93 -20.10 10.63
C ILE A 219 12.42 -21.46 11.10
N VAL A 220 11.93 -21.50 12.33
CA VAL A 220 11.33 -22.72 12.91
C VAL A 220 10.06 -23.09 12.13
N ARG A 221 10.06 -24.33 11.62
CA ARG A 221 8.96 -24.92 10.85
C ARG A 221 8.39 -26.13 11.58
N ALA A 222 7.06 -26.19 11.68
CA ALA A 222 6.32 -27.41 11.96
C ALA A 222 5.56 -27.88 10.70
N PRO A 223 5.41 -29.20 10.47
CA PRO A 223 4.60 -29.69 9.37
C PRO A 223 3.11 -29.39 9.59
N LEU A 224 2.41 -29.01 8.53
CA LEU A 224 0.95 -28.97 8.46
C LEU A 224 0.48 -30.21 7.70
N GLU A 225 -0.22 -31.09 8.42
CA GLU A 225 -0.87 -32.26 7.83
C GLU A 225 -2.12 -31.82 7.07
N ILE A 226 -2.11 -32.02 5.76
CA ILE A 226 -3.25 -31.74 4.87
C ILE A 226 -3.77 -33.08 4.33
N ALA A 227 -5.03 -33.38 4.59
CA ALA A 227 -5.68 -34.59 4.11
C ALA A 227 -5.91 -34.55 2.59
N GLU A 228 -6.23 -35.71 1.99
CA GLU A 228 -6.47 -35.82 0.54
C GLU A 228 -7.59 -34.91 0.02
N ASP A 229 -8.58 -34.58 0.88
CA ASP A 229 -9.68 -33.69 0.56
C ASP A 229 -9.33 -32.19 0.75
N GLY A 230 -8.10 -31.88 1.17
CA GLY A 230 -7.60 -30.53 1.42
C GLY A 230 -7.90 -29.99 2.82
N SER A 231 -8.52 -30.78 3.70
CA SER A 231 -8.76 -30.38 5.09
C SER A 231 -7.47 -30.44 5.92
N PHE A 232 -7.37 -29.55 6.90
CA PHE A 232 -6.25 -29.46 7.83
C PHE A 232 -6.71 -28.80 9.14
N GLU A 233 -5.93 -28.96 10.21
CA GLU A 233 -6.27 -28.39 11.52
C GLU A 233 -5.09 -27.59 12.07
N VAL A 234 -5.38 -26.40 12.60
CA VAL A 234 -4.41 -25.54 13.28
C VAL A 234 -4.98 -25.17 14.64
N GLN A 235 -4.22 -25.45 15.70
CA GLN A 235 -4.65 -25.19 17.06
C GLN A 235 -4.34 -23.74 17.47
N GLY A 236 -5.36 -23.03 17.93
CA GLY A 236 -5.22 -21.70 18.52
C GLY A 236 -4.99 -20.57 17.50
N PRO A 237 -4.59 -19.39 17.99
CA PRO A 237 -4.43 -18.19 17.17
C PRO A 237 -3.34 -18.36 16.13
N ALA A 238 -3.71 -18.18 14.85
CA ALA A 238 -2.78 -18.25 13.73
C ALA A 238 -3.14 -17.26 12.63
N VAL A 239 -2.14 -16.85 11.87
CA VAL A 239 -2.32 -16.04 10.67
C VAL A 239 -1.92 -16.86 9.45
N PHE A 240 -2.91 -17.21 8.63
CA PHE A 240 -2.67 -17.85 7.35
C PHE A 240 -2.14 -16.83 6.34
N VAL A 241 -1.06 -17.17 5.65
CA VAL A 241 -0.44 -16.33 4.64
C VAL A 241 -0.33 -17.18 3.37
N ALA A 242 -1.16 -16.89 2.38
CA ALA A 242 -1.28 -17.72 1.19
C ALA A 242 -1.12 -16.93 -0.09
N GLN A 243 -0.39 -17.49 -1.04
CA GLN A 243 -0.27 -16.98 -2.39
C GLN A 243 -0.77 -18.01 -3.40
N TYR A 244 -1.64 -17.56 -4.31
CA TYR A 244 -2.11 -18.36 -5.43
C TYR A 244 -1.78 -17.71 -6.79
N PRO A 245 -1.50 -18.53 -7.83
CA PRO A 245 -1.26 -19.97 -7.76
C PRO A 245 0.01 -20.29 -6.94
N PRO A 246 0.11 -21.48 -6.33
CA PRO A 246 1.24 -21.82 -5.48
C PRO A 246 2.46 -22.26 -6.30
N PRO A 247 3.69 -22.20 -5.73
CA PRO A 247 4.91 -22.57 -6.46
C PRO A 247 4.94 -23.99 -7.02
N ALA A 248 4.31 -24.97 -6.34
CA ALA A 248 4.23 -26.34 -6.85
C ALA A 248 3.25 -26.51 -8.02
N GLU A 249 2.26 -25.61 -8.14
CA GLU A 249 1.25 -25.65 -9.22
C GLU A 249 1.05 -24.26 -9.86
N PRO A 250 2.05 -23.70 -10.59
CA PRO A 250 1.99 -22.33 -11.10
C PRO A 250 0.90 -22.07 -12.15
N GLU A 251 0.35 -23.15 -12.73
CA GLU A 251 -0.73 -23.11 -13.73
C GLU A 251 -2.10 -23.44 -13.14
N MET A 252 -2.23 -23.45 -11.79
CA MET A 252 -3.49 -23.76 -11.11
C MET A 252 -4.66 -22.91 -11.65
N PRO A 253 -5.78 -23.53 -12.04
CA PRO A 253 -6.91 -22.82 -12.61
C PRO A 253 -7.69 -22.01 -11.55
N PRO A 254 -8.38 -20.92 -11.93
CA PRO A 254 -9.12 -20.06 -11.01
C PRO A 254 -10.12 -20.76 -10.07
N GLY A 255 -10.79 -21.81 -10.55
CA GLY A 255 -11.75 -22.57 -9.74
C GLY A 255 -11.06 -23.27 -8.56
N ARG A 256 -9.96 -23.98 -8.85
CA ARG A 256 -9.14 -24.65 -7.82
C ARG A 256 -8.52 -23.66 -6.85
N THR A 257 -8.15 -22.47 -7.30
CA THR A 257 -7.71 -21.38 -6.41
C THR A 257 -8.81 -20.98 -5.43
N LEU A 258 -10.05 -20.79 -5.89
CA LEU A 258 -11.17 -20.46 -5.01
C LEU A 258 -11.50 -21.61 -4.06
N ASP A 259 -11.48 -22.86 -4.53
CA ASP A 259 -11.68 -24.04 -3.68
C ASP A 259 -10.63 -24.12 -2.56
N ALA A 260 -9.36 -23.87 -2.88
CA ALA A 260 -8.28 -23.89 -1.90
C ALA A 260 -8.41 -22.74 -0.88
N ILE A 261 -8.90 -21.58 -1.30
CA ILE A 261 -9.24 -20.48 -0.37
C ILE A 261 -10.46 -20.84 0.48
N ASP A 262 -11.46 -21.51 -0.08
CA ASP A 262 -12.62 -21.99 0.67
C ASP A 262 -12.22 -23.01 1.73
N GLN A 263 -11.26 -23.90 1.45
CA GLN A 263 -10.68 -24.78 2.47
C GLN A 263 -10.07 -24.00 3.64
N ILE A 264 -9.31 -22.94 3.38
CA ILE A 264 -8.82 -22.06 4.46
C ILE A 264 -9.99 -21.51 5.27
N VAL A 265 -11.03 -21.00 4.61
CA VAL A 265 -12.22 -20.42 5.25
C VAL A 265 -13.00 -21.44 6.08
N LEU A 266 -13.07 -22.69 5.64
CA LEU A 266 -13.75 -23.80 6.31
C LEU A 266 -13.01 -24.24 7.58
N GLN A 267 -11.68 -24.28 7.56
CA GLN A 267 -10.86 -24.70 8.71
C GLN A 267 -10.59 -23.57 9.71
N MET A 268 -10.84 -22.31 9.33
CA MET A 268 -10.62 -21.16 10.19
C MET A 268 -11.60 -21.08 11.37
N ASP A 269 -11.07 -20.81 12.56
CA ASP A 269 -11.86 -20.41 13.73
C ASP A 269 -11.95 -18.87 13.89
N ASP A 270 -12.44 -18.40 15.04
CA ASP A 270 -12.61 -16.98 15.35
C ASP A 270 -11.33 -16.28 15.84
N THR A 271 -10.32 -17.05 16.24
CA THR A 271 -9.00 -16.59 16.67
C THR A 271 -8.03 -16.44 15.50
N GLN A 272 -8.35 -17.06 14.36
CA GLN A 272 -7.49 -17.10 13.20
C GLN A 272 -7.80 -15.98 12.19
N ARG A 273 -6.78 -15.55 11.47
CA ARG A 273 -6.84 -14.52 10.41
C ARG A 273 -6.14 -15.04 9.16
N ALA A 274 -6.41 -14.46 7.99
CA ALA A 274 -5.66 -14.78 6.80
C ALA A 274 -5.38 -13.55 5.93
N VAL A 275 -4.25 -13.59 5.22
CA VAL A 275 -3.93 -12.72 4.10
C VAL A 275 -3.73 -13.59 2.88
N VAL A 276 -4.54 -13.38 1.85
CA VAL A 276 -4.50 -14.16 0.61
C VAL A 276 -4.20 -13.25 -0.57
N LEU A 277 -3.15 -13.57 -1.32
CA LEU A 277 -2.79 -12.93 -2.58
C LEU A 277 -3.12 -13.84 -3.75
N ALA A 278 -3.84 -13.33 -4.74
CA ALA A 278 -4.02 -14.03 -6.02
C ALA A 278 -4.31 -13.05 -7.17
N PRO A 279 -4.39 -13.50 -8.44
CA PRO A 279 -4.71 -12.63 -9.56
C PRO A 279 -6.05 -11.90 -9.36
N ALA A 280 -6.10 -10.61 -9.67
CA ALA A 280 -7.32 -9.81 -9.59
C ALA A 280 -8.53 -10.43 -10.33
N PRO A 281 -8.37 -11.09 -11.51
CA PRO A 281 -9.45 -11.82 -12.17
C PRO A 281 -10.14 -12.91 -11.33
N VAL A 282 -9.45 -13.46 -10.33
CA VAL A 282 -9.99 -14.49 -9.43
C VAL A 282 -10.69 -13.84 -8.23
N LEU A 283 -10.03 -12.88 -7.58
CA LEU A 283 -10.45 -12.36 -6.28
C LEU A 283 -11.30 -11.08 -6.35
N SER A 284 -11.11 -10.20 -7.33
CA SER A 284 -11.75 -8.87 -7.34
C SER A 284 -12.54 -8.55 -8.60
N ASP A 285 -12.03 -8.92 -9.78
CA ASP A 285 -12.63 -8.51 -11.05
C ASP A 285 -13.85 -9.38 -11.39
N ARG A 286 -14.50 -9.11 -12.51
CA ARG A 286 -15.66 -9.90 -12.95
C ARG A 286 -15.22 -11.35 -13.28
N PRO A 287 -15.82 -12.39 -12.66
CA PRO A 287 -15.50 -13.77 -12.96
C PRO A 287 -15.87 -14.14 -14.39
N THR A 288 -15.08 -15.01 -15.00
CA THR A 288 -15.28 -15.52 -16.36
C THR A 288 -16.10 -16.81 -16.35
N GLY A 289 -17.31 -16.76 -15.80
CA GLY A 289 -18.23 -17.90 -15.74
C GLY A 289 -19.11 -17.88 -14.50
N ARG A 290 -20.24 -18.59 -14.57
CA ARG A 290 -21.21 -18.70 -13.46
C ARG A 290 -20.65 -19.49 -12.28
N GLU A 291 -19.95 -20.58 -12.54
CA GLU A 291 -19.36 -21.45 -11.52
C GLU A 291 -18.36 -20.69 -10.62
N LEU A 292 -17.44 -19.94 -11.23
CA LEU A 292 -16.47 -19.10 -10.50
C LEU A 292 -17.17 -18.02 -9.66
N ASP A 293 -18.25 -17.42 -10.16
CA ASP A 293 -19.02 -16.44 -9.41
C ASP A 293 -19.77 -17.09 -8.24
N GLU A 294 -20.29 -18.31 -8.41
CA GLU A 294 -20.95 -19.07 -7.35
C GLU A 294 -19.97 -19.49 -6.24
N LEU A 295 -18.78 -19.99 -6.58
CA LEU A 295 -17.71 -20.31 -5.63
C LEU A 295 -17.28 -19.08 -4.83
N ARG A 296 -16.96 -17.99 -5.53
CA ARG A 296 -16.56 -16.72 -4.90
C ARG A 296 -17.66 -16.16 -4.01
N ALA A 297 -18.92 -16.23 -4.46
CA ALA A 297 -20.08 -15.85 -3.67
C ALA A 297 -20.26 -16.74 -2.43
N GLY A 298 -19.95 -18.04 -2.52
CA GLY A 298 -19.92 -18.99 -1.40
C GLY A 298 -18.98 -18.50 -0.30
N ILE A 299 -17.74 -18.18 -0.69
CA ILE A 299 -16.72 -17.69 0.24
C ILE A 299 -17.14 -16.35 0.87
N LEU A 300 -17.70 -15.41 0.09
CA LEU A 300 -18.21 -14.13 0.63
C LEU A 300 -19.35 -14.33 1.64
N ARG A 301 -20.23 -15.32 1.42
CA ARG A 301 -21.35 -15.63 2.33
C ARG A 301 -20.88 -16.14 3.68
N SER A 302 -19.68 -16.71 3.79
CA SER A 302 -19.09 -17.12 5.08
C SER A 302 -19.03 -15.96 6.09
N GLY A 303 -18.99 -14.71 5.62
CA GLY A 303 -18.81 -13.54 6.47
C GLY A 303 -17.39 -13.39 7.02
N ARG A 304 -16.44 -14.24 6.59
CA ARG A 304 -15.03 -14.18 6.97
C ARG A 304 -14.22 -13.24 6.08
N VAL A 305 -14.66 -12.92 4.86
CA VAL A 305 -13.96 -11.97 3.98
C VAL A 305 -14.19 -10.54 4.47
N ARG A 306 -13.18 -9.99 5.16
CA ARG A 306 -13.25 -8.68 5.83
C ARG A 306 -12.78 -7.54 4.94
N ALA A 307 -11.79 -7.78 4.08
CA ALA A 307 -11.35 -6.82 3.09
C ALA A 307 -11.02 -7.45 1.73
N VAL A 308 -11.30 -6.73 0.64
CA VAL A 308 -10.93 -7.04 -0.73
C VAL A 308 -10.25 -5.83 -1.36
N VAL A 309 -8.99 -5.97 -1.72
CA VAL A 309 -8.17 -4.87 -2.26
C VAL A 309 -7.63 -5.26 -3.62
N ARG A 310 -7.90 -4.46 -4.65
CA ARG A 310 -7.23 -4.59 -5.94
C ARG A 310 -5.93 -3.81 -5.92
N LEU A 311 -4.82 -4.48 -6.23
CA LEU A 311 -3.48 -3.92 -6.16
C LEU A 311 -3.03 -3.34 -7.51
N PRO A 312 -2.02 -2.43 -7.53
CA PRO A 312 -1.45 -1.93 -8.76
C PRO A 312 -0.80 -3.05 -9.60
N ARG A 313 -0.60 -2.74 -10.89
CA ARG A 313 0.10 -3.64 -11.82
C ARG A 313 1.61 -3.62 -11.58
N GLY A 314 2.32 -4.58 -12.14
CA GLY A 314 3.78 -4.67 -12.03
C GLY A 314 4.28 -5.42 -10.79
N LEU A 315 3.36 -5.99 -9.99
CA LEU A 315 3.69 -6.74 -8.78
C LEU A 315 4.11 -8.20 -9.04
N VAL A 316 3.98 -8.67 -10.28
CA VAL A 316 4.51 -9.96 -10.75
C VAL A 316 5.51 -9.64 -11.87
N PRO A 317 6.84 -9.76 -11.62
CA PRO A 317 7.86 -9.32 -12.57
C PRO A 317 7.73 -9.95 -13.96
N SER A 318 7.39 -11.25 -14.03
CA SER A 318 7.17 -11.98 -15.29
C SER A 318 5.90 -11.57 -16.04
N LYS A 319 4.92 -10.99 -15.34
CA LYS A 319 3.61 -10.58 -15.88
C LYS A 319 3.30 -9.14 -15.47
N SER A 320 4.12 -8.20 -15.93
CA SER A 320 4.02 -6.78 -15.56
C SER A 320 2.64 -6.12 -15.79
N ARG A 321 1.82 -6.67 -16.70
CA ARG A 321 0.44 -6.19 -16.95
C ARG A 321 -0.62 -6.81 -16.05
N GLN A 322 -0.32 -7.91 -15.38
CA GLN A 322 -1.25 -8.58 -14.47
C GLN A 322 -1.39 -7.74 -13.19
N SER A 323 -2.63 -7.52 -12.76
CA SER A 323 -2.95 -6.98 -11.43
C SER A 323 -3.20 -8.12 -10.45
N LEU A 324 -2.75 -7.94 -9.22
CA LEU A 324 -3.07 -8.81 -8.09
C LEU A 324 -4.25 -8.23 -7.30
N ALA A 325 -4.82 -9.06 -6.45
CA ALA A 325 -5.72 -8.64 -5.40
C ALA A 325 -5.35 -9.33 -4.09
N LEU A 326 -5.68 -8.66 -2.99
CA LEU A 326 -5.44 -9.10 -1.63
C LEU A 326 -6.80 -9.25 -0.92
N TRP A 327 -7.02 -10.40 -0.33
CA TRP A 327 -8.12 -10.64 0.59
C TRP A 327 -7.60 -10.73 2.02
N VAL A 328 -8.30 -10.09 2.94
CA VAL A 328 -8.10 -10.29 4.38
C VAL A 328 -9.29 -11.06 4.92
N LEU A 329 -9.00 -12.21 5.53
CA LEU A 329 -9.98 -13.05 6.20
C LEU A 329 -9.86 -12.85 7.71
N GLY A 330 -11.01 -12.84 8.38
CA GLY A 330 -11.06 -12.74 9.83
C GLY A 330 -12.21 -13.54 10.42
N ARG A 331 -12.53 -13.23 11.67
CA ARG A 331 -13.65 -13.86 12.36
C ARG A 331 -14.95 -13.72 11.58
N ALA A 332 -15.78 -14.75 11.64
CA ALA A 332 -17.08 -14.74 10.98
C ALA A 332 -17.99 -13.69 11.63
N LEU A 333 -18.82 -13.03 10.82
CA LEU A 333 -19.85 -12.10 11.29
C LEU A 333 -21.15 -12.86 11.62
N ASP A 334 -21.07 -13.91 12.44
CA ASP A 334 -22.23 -14.76 12.77
C ASP A 334 -23.24 -14.08 13.68
N GLU A 335 -22.77 -13.13 14.50
CA GLU A 335 -23.62 -12.26 15.33
C GLU A 335 -24.41 -11.24 14.49
N VAL A 336 -24.06 -11.06 13.21
CA VAL A 336 -24.64 -10.07 12.31
C VAL A 336 -25.52 -10.78 11.29
N ALA A 337 -26.78 -10.34 11.16
CA ALA A 337 -27.69 -10.86 10.16
C ALA A 337 -27.06 -10.78 8.75
N ILE A 338 -27.27 -11.80 7.91
CA ILE A 338 -26.64 -11.92 6.59
C ILE A 338 -26.81 -10.64 5.74
N ALA A 339 -27.97 -9.99 5.82
CA ALA A 339 -28.26 -8.75 5.10
C ALA A 339 -27.39 -7.55 5.54
N ASP A 340 -26.96 -7.54 6.79
CA ASP A 340 -26.21 -6.45 7.42
C ASP A 340 -24.70 -6.71 7.46
N ARG A 341 -24.25 -7.90 7.02
CA ARG A 341 -22.83 -8.22 6.85
C ARG A 341 -22.17 -7.25 5.86
N TRP A 342 -20.90 -6.95 6.11
CA TRP A 342 -20.13 -6.01 5.30
C TRP A 342 -18.76 -6.57 4.94
N THR A 343 -18.23 -6.05 3.85
CA THR A 343 -16.85 -6.27 3.41
C THR A 343 -16.26 -4.91 3.06
N MET A 344 -15.02 -4.68 3.49
CA MET A 344 -14.26 -3.49 3.12
C MET A 344 -13.68 -3.70 1.72
N VAL A 345 -13.81 -2.72 0.83
CA VAL A 345 -13.30 -2.81 -0.54
C VAL A 345 -12.39 -1.62 -0.84
N GLY A 346 -11.33 -1.85 -1.62
CA GLY A 346 -10.40 -0.80 -2.07
C GLY A 346 -9.87 -1.08 -3.47
N ASP A 347 -9.77 -0.03 -4.30
CA ASP A 347 -9.15 -0.09 -5.62
C ASP A 347 -7.89 0.80 -5.66
N LEU A 348 -6.71 0.15 -5.66
CA LEU A 348 -5.39 0.78 -5.61
C LEU A 348 -4.66 0.70 -6.96
N VAL A 349 -5.37 0.46 -8.07
CA VAL A 349 -4.74 0.37 -9.41
C VAL A 349 -3.86 1.57 -9.75
N ASP A 350 -4.25 2.78 -9.33
CA ASP A 350 -3.53 4.04 -9.60
C ASP A 350 -2.64 4.51 -8.42
N VAL A 351 -2.42 3.66 -7.40
CA VAL A 351 -1.64 4.01 -6.20
C VAL A 351 -0.24 3.40 -6.28
N ASP A 352 0.78 4.21 -5.97
CA ASP A 352 2.14 3.73 -5.80
C ASP A 352 2.36 3.19 -4.39
N LEU A 353 2.55 1.87 -4.26
CA LEU A 353 2.80 1.22 -2.98
C LEU A 353 4.18 1.55 -2.39
N THR A 354 5.10 2.10 -3.18
CA THR A 354 6.44 2.49 -2.71
C THR A 354 6.46 3.90 -2.13
N ALA A 355 5.38 4.67 -2.28
CA ALA A 355 5.27 5.99 -1.69
C ALA A 355 5.20 5.91 -0.15
N GLU A 356 5.88 6.85 0.51
CA GLU A 356 6.01 6.91 1.96
C GLU A 356 4.64 6.91 2.67
N GLY A 357 4.50 6.05 3.68
CA GLY A 357 3.30 5.90 4.51
C GLY A 357 2.10 5.24 3.82
N VAL A 358 2.14 4.93 2.51
CA VAL A 358 1.01 4.29 1.82
C VAL A 358 0.78 2.87 2.32
N THR A 359 1.85 2.08 2.43
CA THR A 359 1.76 0.70 2.91
C THR A 359 1.31 0.64 4.37
N ASP A 360 1.85 1.51 5.23
CA ASP A 360 1.51 1.56 6.65
C ASP A 360 0.04 1.96 6.89
N ASP A 361 -0.44 2.97 6.17
CA ASP A 361 -1.84 3.38 6.22
C ASP A 361 -2.77 2.28 5.70
N LEU A 362 -2.37 1.56 4.65
CA LEU A 362 -3.15 0.44 4.11
C LEU A 362 -3.18 -0.74 5.09
N VAL A 363 -2.06 -1.09 5.70
CA VAL A 363 -1.96 -2.14 6.72
C VAL A 363 -2.84 -1.79 7.93
N THR A 364 -2.83 -0.52 8.35
CA THR A 364 -3.69 -0.01 9.43
C THR A 364 -5.18 -0.15 9.07
N ASP A 365 -5.56 0.24 7.86
CA ASP A 365 -6.93 0.04 7.35
C ASP A 365 -7.33 -1.45 7.30
N LEU A 366 -6.42 -2.33 6.87
CA LEU A 366 -6.67 -3.77 6.74
C LEU A 366 -6.82 -4.45 8.11
N ALA A 367 -5.98 -4.10 9.09
CA ALA A 367 -6.10 -4.59 10.45
C ALA A 367 -7.45 -4.15 11.06
N ALA A 368 -7.77 -2.86 10.96
CA ALA A 368 -9.04 -2.30 11.46
C ALA A 368 -10.28 -2.94 10.79
N ALA A 369 -10.16 -3.37 9.52
CA ALA A 369 -11.26 -4.03 8.80
C ALA A 369 -11.69 -5.36 9.45
N THR A 370 -10.84 -6.00 10.25
CA THR A 370 -11.13 -7.28 10.92
C THR A 370 -11.87 -7.13 12.25
N HIS A 371 -11.91 -5.93 12.81
CA HIS A 371 -12.55 -5.66 14.10
C HIS A 371 -14.08 -5.73 14.05
N GLY A 372 -14.71 -5.67 15.22
CA GLY A 372 -16.17 -5.56 15.33
C GLY A 372 -16.70 -4.23 14.78
N TRP A 373 -18.01 -4.17 14.55
CA TRP A 373 -18.68 -3.01 13.96
C TRP A 373 -18.39 -1.67 14.66
N PRO A 374 -18.33 -1.57 16.01
CA PRO A 374 -18.01 -0.30 16.67
C PRO A 374 -16.62 0.25 16.33
N ALA A 375 -15.62 -0.62 16.27
CA ALA A 375 -14.23 -0.26 15.97
C ALA A 375 -14.07 0.11 14.48
N VAL A 376 -14.67 -0.66 13.57
CA VAL A 376 -14.74 -0.33 12.14
C VAL A 376 -15.37 1.05 11.95
N ARG A 377 -16.45 1.38 12.67
CA ARG A 377 -17.09 2.70 12.56
C ARG A 377 -16.24 3.84 13.12
N ALA A 378 -15.41 3.57 14.14
CA ALA A 378 -14.53 4.55 14.76
C ALA A 378 -13.26 4.82 13.92
N HIS A 379 -12.85 3.86 13.09
CA HIS A 379 -11.65 3.96 12.26
C HIS A 379 -11.85 4.88 11.04
N ALA A 380 -10.84 5.67 10.74
CA ALA A 380 -10.85 6.61 9.61
C ALA A 380 -10.14 6.00 8.39
N PHE A 381 -10.85 5.16 7.65
CA PHE A 381 -10.28 4.50 6.48
C PHE A 381 -9.82 5.49 5.40
N ARG A 382 -8.58 5.31 4.92
CA ARG A 382 -7.96 6.08 3.84
C ARG A 382 -8.20 5.43 2.49
N PHE A 383 -8.01 4.12 2.39
CA PHE A 383 -8.05 3.37 1.13
C PHE A 383 -9.26 2.45 1.01
N LEU A 384 -9.82 2.03 2.15
CA LEU A 384 -10.93 1.10 2.18
C LEU A 384 -12.27 1.81 2.37
N ARG A 385 -13.32 1.20 1.85
CA ARG A 385 -14.70 1.62 2.10
C ARG A 385 -15.60 0.44 2.36
N ARG A 386 -16.61 0.67 3.18
CA ARG A 386 -17.59 -0.36 3.54
C ARG A 386 -18.59 -0.56 2.42
N VAL A 387 -18.83 -1.82 2.05
CA VAL A 387 -19.95 -2.22 1.18
C VAL A 387 -20.69 -3.37 1.84
N SER A 388 -22.03 -3.37 1.74
CA SER A 388 -22.81 -4.52 2.22
C SER A 388 -22.48 -5.75 1.39
N THR A 389 -22.24 -6.88 2.05
CA THR A 389 -21.94 -8.16 1.38
C THR A 389 -23.10 -8.56 0.46
N SER A 390 -24.35 -8.26 0.83
CA SER A 390 -25.52 -8.49 -0.04
C SER A 390 -25.45 -7.73 -1.37
N THR A 391 -24.91 -6.50 -1.36
CA THR A 391 -24.73 -5.67 -2.56
C THR A 391 -23.63 -6.23 -3.45
N LEU A 392 -22.53 -6.74 -2.85
CA LEU A 392 -21.47 -7.41 -3.59
C LEU A 392 -21.98 -8.69 -4.27
N LEU A 393 -22.77 -9.49 -3.54
CA LEU A 393 -23.37 -10.73 -4.05
C LEU A 393 -24.39 -10.46 -5.16
N ALA A 394 -25.23 -9.44 -5.02
CA ALA A 394 -26.24 -9.08 -6.02
C ALA A 394 -25.63 -8.48 -7.31
N GLY A 395 -24.45 -7.87 -7.21
CA GLY A 395 -23.77 -7.24 -8.34
C GLY A 395 -23.18 -8.21 -9.36
N GLY A 396 -22.85 -9.46 -8.96
CA GLY A 396 -22.29 -10.51 -9.84
C GLY A 396 -21.07 -10.07 -10.67
N GLY A 397 -20.35 -9.04 -10.20
CA GLY A 397 -19.44 -8.23 -10.99
C GLY A 397 -18.09 -8.02 -10.33
N GLU A 398 -17.38 -6.98 -10.74
CA GLU A 398 -16.14 -6.54 -10.09
C GLU A 398 -16.46 -5.99 -8.69
N LEU A 399 -15.89 -6.61 -7.66
CA LEU A 399 -16.15 -6.31 -6.24
C LEU A 399 -15.67 -4.90 -5.86
N VAL A 400 -14.64 -4.41 -6.57
CA VAL A 400 -14.02 -3.10 -6.35
C VAL A 400 -14.55 -2.01 -7.29
N ALA A 401 -15.53 -2.31 -8.16
CA ALA A 401 -16.10 -1.33 -9.09
C ALA A 401 -16.76 -0.18 -8.31
N GLN A 402 -17.42 -0.54 -7.21
CA GLN A 402 -17.80 0.39 -6.18
C GLN A 402 -16.64 0.48 -5.17
N ALA A 403 -15.44 0.88 -5.54
CA ALA A 403 -14.35 1.13 -4.60
C ALA A 403 -13.33 2.14 -5.11
N ARG A 404 -13.52 2.67 -6.32
CA ARG A 404 -12.66 3.74 -6.85
C ARG A 404 -12.50 4.80 -5.78
N VAL A 405 -11.25 5.00 -5.37
CA VAL A 405 -10.85 6.09 -4.49
C VAL A 405 -11.45 7.35 -5.10
N PRO A 406 -12.34 8.08 -4.38
CA PRO A 406 -12.94 9.28 -4.91
C PRO A 406 -11.82 10.19 -5.37
N ARG A 407 -11.80 10.53 -6.66
CA ARG A 407 -10.94 11.63 -7.09
C ARG A 407 -11.44 12.86 -6.36
N LYS A 408 -10.53 13.73 -5.97
CA LYS A 408 -10.86 15.03 -5.38
C LYS A 408 -11.85 15.74 -6.33
N GLY A 409 -13.15 15.69 -6.04
CA GLY A 409 -14.21 16.16 -6.95
C GLY A 409 -15.43 15.25 -7.16
N ASP A 410 -15.38 13.95 -6.86
CA ASP A 410 -16.56 13.08 -7.06
C ASP A 410 -17.64 13.30 -5.97
N PRO A 411 -18.92 13.47 -6.34
CA PRO A 411 -20.00 13.57 -5.37
C PRO A 411 -20.21 12.22 -4.69
N ALA A 412 -19.89 12.15 -3.40
CA ALA A 412 -20.17 10.97 -2.58
C ALA A 412 -21.69 10.74 -2.42
N PRO A 413 -22.14 9.50 -2.13
CA PRO A 413 -23.53 9.21 -1.83
C PRO A 413 -24.02 10.10 -0.68
N SER A 414 -25.22 10.70 -0.83
CA SER A 414 -25.73 11.74 0.08
C SER A 414 -25.80 11.31 1.55
N THR A 415 -26.02 10.02 1.82
CA THR A 415 -26.10 9.47 3.18
C THR A 415 -24.71 9.37 3.84
N ASP A 416 -23.67 8.98 3.10
CA ASP A 416 -22.31 8.85 3.61
C ASP A 416 -21.68 10.21 3.93
N LEU A 417 -21.99 11.23 3.14
CA LEU A 417 -21.56 12.61 3.40
C LEU A 417 -22.13 13.15 4.71
N VAL A 418 -23.42 12.90 4.97
CA VAL A 418 -24.09 13.33 6.21
C VAL A 418 -23.48 12.63 7.42
N VAL A 419 -23.31 11.30 7.36
CA VAL A 419 -22.74 10.51 8.46
C VAL A 419 -21.29 10.94 8.76
N ARG A 420 -20.48 11.14 7.72
CA ARG A 420 -19.08 11.57 7.87
C ARG A 420 -18.97 13.00 8.39
N ALA A 421 -19.84 13.90 7.95
CA ALA A 421 -19.81 15.28 8.44
C ALA A 421 -20.24 15.37 9.92
N ILE A 422 -21.23 14.57 10.34
CA ILE A 422 -21.63 14.45 11.75
C ILE A 422 -20.48 13.89 12.60
N SER A 423 -19.82 12.81 12.15
CA SER A 423 -18.74 12.21 12.94
C SER A 423 -17.53 13.12 13.11
N ILE A 424 -17.15 13.89 12.07
CA ILE A 424 -16.07 14.89 12.17
C ILE A 424 -16.46 16.00 13.15
N ARG A 425 -17.69 16.51 13.06
CA ARG A 425 -18.19 17.53 14.00
C ARG A 425 -18.14 17.04 15.45
N ASP A 426 -18.62 15.82 15.70
CA ASP A 426 -18.67 15.25 17.05
C ASP A 426 -17.26 15.00 17.62
N ARG A 427 -16.30 14.58 16.78
CA ARG A 427 -14.88 14.47 17.18
C ARG A 427 -14.25 15.83 17.53
N LEU A 428 -14.53 16.87 16.73
CA LEU A 428 -14.07 18.23 17.02
C LEU A 428 -14.66 18.76 18.33
N ALA A 429 -15.91 18.41 18.64
CA ALA A 429 -16.54 18.74 19.92
C ALA A 429 -15.91 17.98 21.11
N ALA A 430 -15.54 16.72 20.94
CA ALA A 430 -14.95 15.91 22.00
C ALA A 430 -13.50 16.31 22.37
N GLY A 431 -12.72 16.83 21.41
CA GLY A 431 -11.32 17.24 21.62
C GLY A 431 -11.12 18.67 22.10
N ALA A 432 -12.20 19.46 22.18
CA ALA A 432 -12.14 20.87 22.56
C ALA A 432 -12.07 21.04 24.09
N TYR A 433 -10.87 21.11 24.64
CA TYR A 433 -10.69 21.42 26.07
C TYR A 433 -10.98 22.89 26.43
N ASP A 434 -11.08 23.81 25.45
CA ASP A 434 -11.22 25.25 25.75
C ASP A 434 -11.73 26.14 24.59
N SER A 435 -12.16 25.56 23.46
CA SER A 435 -12.69 26.33 22.32
C SER A 435 -13.97 25.66 21.82
N ALA A 436 -15.12 26.32 22.00
CA ALA A 436 -16.41 25.80 21.56
C ALA A 436 -16.30 25.31 20.12
N ALA A 437 -16.65 24.05 19.85
CA ALA A 437 -16.59 23.48 18.50
C ALA A 437 -17.64 24.11 17.57
N PRO A 438 -17.47 24.02 16.23
CA PRO A 438 -18.40 24.60 15.29
C PRO A 438 -19.82 24.06 15.48
N THR A 439 -20.79 24.97 15.67
CA THR A 439 -22.17 24.62 16.02
C THR A 439 -23.01 24.48 14.75
N ILE A 440 -22.78 23.38 14.01
CA ILE A 440 -23.43 23.14 12.72
C ILE A 440 -24.44 22.00 12.86
N ALA A 441 -25.72 22.29 12.57
CA ALA A 441 -26.77 21.28 12.47
C ALA A 441 -26.71 20.61 11.09
N ILE A 442 -26.43 19.30 11.06
CA ILE A 442 -26.33 18.52 9.83
C ILE A 442 -27.41 17.43 9.88
N ALA A 443 -28.29 17.41 8.88
CA ALA A 443 -29.37 16.43 8.76
C ALA A 443 -29.46 15.88 7.33
N ALA A 444 -29.89 14.63 7.20
CA ALA A 444 -30.20 14.05 5.90
C ALA A 444 -31.47 14.70 5.33
N ARG A 445 -31.45 15.04 4.05
CA ARG A 445 -32.61 15.60 3.34
C ARG A 445 -33.50 14.45 2.85
N ASP A 446 -34.78 14.42 3.25
CA ASP A 446 -35.75 13.46 2.73
C ASP A 446 -36.01 13.76 1.24
N GLN A 447 -35.68 12.80 0.37
CA GLN A 447 -35.79 12.95 -1.08
C GLN A 447 -37.22 12.69 -1.61
N ARG A 448 -38.18 12.31 -0.76
CA ARG A 448 -39.55 12.10 -1.21
C ARG A 448 -40.25 13.43 -1.52
N GLY A 449 -40.44 13.71 -2.81
CA GLY A 449 -41.36 14.75 -3.29
C GLY A 449 -40.76 16.15 -3.51
N GLN A 450 -39.43 16.31 -3.52
CA GLN A 450 -38.78 17.62 -3.72
C GLN A 450 -38.17 17.79 -5.11
N ARG A 451 -38.11 19.04 -5.57
CA ARG A 451 -37.56 19.48 -6.86
C ARG A 451 -36.11 18.97 -7.01
N PRO A 452 -35.69 18.46 -8.18
CA PRO A 452 -34.33 17.97 -8.37
C PRO A 452 -33.32 19.07 -8.01
N PRO A 453 -32.15 18.70 -7.42
CA PRO A 453 -31.14 19.68 -7.03
C PRO A 453 -30.72 20.51 -8.25
N PRO A 454 -30.40 21.80 -8.07
CA PRO A 454 -29.91 22.62 -9.16
C PRO A 454 -28.64 21.99 -9.72
N GLY A 455 -28.69 21.62 -11.01
CA GLY A 455 -27.58 20.97 -11.70
C GLY A 455 -26.36 21.87 -11.87
N MET A 456 -25.30 21.31 -12.45
CA MET A 456 -24.10 22.02 -12.88
C MET A 456 -24.43 23.19 -13.83
N THR A 457 -23.59 24.21 -13.84
CA THR A 457 -23.57 25.23 -14.89
C THR A 457 -22.16 25.48 -15.39
N VAL A 458 -22.03 26.02 -16.59
CA VAL A 458 -20.74 26.39 -17.17
C VAL A 458 -20.31 27.76 -16.63
N LEU A 459 -19.08 27.89 -16.13
CA LEU A 459 -18.58 29.14 -15.55
C LEU A 459 -18.66 30.33 -16.52
N GLY A 460 -18.36 30.09 -17.82
CA GLY A 460 -18.50 31.11 -18.85
C GLY A 460 -19.94 31.61 -19.01
N GLN A 461 -20.94 30.74 -18.81
CA GLN A 461 -22.36 31.11 -18.86
C GLN A 461 -22.74 31.94 -17.63
N ALA A 462 -22.30 31.56 -16.43
CA ALA A 462 -22.56 32.32 -15.20
C ALA A 462 -22.00 33.76 -15.28
N ILE A 463 -20.88 33.95 -15.98
CA ILE A 463 -20.30 35.27 -16.25
C ILE A 463 -21.09 36.02 -17.32
N ALA A 464 -21.50 35.36 -18.40
CA ALA A 464 -22.32 35.96 -19.45
C ALA A 464 -23.69 36.41 -18.91
N ASP A 465 -24.29 35.63 -18.00
CA ASP A 465 -25.54 35.93 -17.32
C ASP A 465 -25.38 37.03 -16.24
N GLY A 466 -24.17 37.54 -16.02
CA GLY A 466 -23.89 38.61 -15.06
C GLY A 466 -23.95 38.22 -13.59
N ARG A 467 -24.04 36.93 -13.27
CA ARG A 467 -24.07 36.41 -11.88
C ARG A 467 -22.69 36.35 -11.24
N ILE A 468 -21.65 36.25 -12.06
CA ILE A 468 -20.24 36.29 -11.64
C ILE A 468 -19.50 37.33 -12.48
N HIS A 469 -18.83 38.27 -11.83
CA HIS A 469 -17.97 39.23 -12.48
C HIS A 469 -16.52 38.73 -12.52
N LEU A 470 -15.92 38.74 -13.71
CA LEU A 470 -14.50 38.45 -13.89
C LEU A 470 -13.68 39.74 -13.81
N ILE A 471 -12.72 39.80 -12.89
CA ILE A 471 -11.78 40.91 -12.75
C ILE A 471 -10.36 40.38 -13.01
N GLY A 472 -9.62 41.05 -13.90
CA GLY A 472 -8.23 40.68 -14.21
C GLY A 472 -7.27 41.03 -13.07
N GLY A 473 -6.26 40.20 -12.84
CA GLY A 473 -5.19 40.50 -11.91
C GLY A 473 -4.30 41.66 -12.36
N ASN A 474 -3.68 42.32 -11.39
CA ASN A 474 -2.80 43.45 -11.55
C ASN A 474 -1.44 43.01 -12.13
N ARG A 475 -0.84 43.84 -12.97
CA ARG A 475 0.55 43.66 -13.41
C ARG A 475 1.46 44.42 -12.46
N VAL A 476 2.08 43.70 -11.54
CA VAL A 476 2.95 44.24 -10.50
C VAL A 476 4.40 43.83 -10.80
N ASP A 477 5.33 44.76 -10.64
CA ASP A 477 6.76 44.50 -10.76
C ASP A 477 7.24 43.63 -9.59
N PRO A 478 7.91 42.49 -9.84
CA PRO A 478 8.44 41.63 -8.79
C PRO A 478 9.36 42.34 -7.78
N THR A 479 10.03 43.41 -8.18
CA THR A 479 10.95 44.19 -7.32
C THR A 479 10.22 45.00 -6.24
N ASP A 480 8.92 45.25 -6.41
CA ASP A 480 8.09 45.94 -5.42
C ASP A 480 7.51 44.98 -4.36
N LEU A 481 7.75 43.67 -4.51
CA LEU A 481 7.26 42.64 -3.58
C LEU A 481 8.22 42.45 -2.40
N ARG A 482 7.66 42.30 -1.20
CA ARG A 482 8.38 42.12 0.07
C ARG A 482 7.91 40.88 0.81
N ALA A 483 8.75 40.41 1.74
CA ALA A 483 8.46 39.23 2.56
C ALA A 483 7.49 39.49 3.73
N ARG A 484 7.34 40.74 4.18
CA ARG A 484 6.47 41.12 5.30
C ARG A 484 5.88 42.52 5.11
N ALA A 485 4.70 42.74 5.71
CA ALA A 485 3.96 44.00 5.83
C ALA A 485 3.45 44.63 4.51
N GLY A 486 2.17 44.99 4.49
CA GLY A 486 1.51 45.59 3.32
C GLY A 486 0.21 44.88 2.93
N HIS A 487 -0.25 45.09 1.70
CA HIS A 487 -1.31 44.27 1.12
C HIS A 487 -0.77 42.89 0.78
N ARG A 488 -1.51 41.85 1.14
CA ARG A 488 -1.17 40.47 0.78
C ARG A 488 -1.26 40.30 -0.73
N VAL A 489 -0.34 39.54 -1.31
CA VAL A 489 -0.28 39.29 -2.74
C VAL A 489 -0.78 37.87 -3.04
N LEU A 490 -1.67 37.75 -4.02
CA LEU A 490 -2.25 36.48 -4.47
C LEU A 490 -1.95 36.27 -5.96
N GLY A 491 -1.05 35.35 -6.26
CA GLY A 491 -0.72 34.93 -7.62
C GLY A 491 -0.61 33.41 -7.75
N PRO A 492 -0.17 32.90 -8.91
CA PRO A 492 -0.06 31.45 -9.13
C PRO A 492 0.80 30.72 -8.10
N ALA A 493 1.86 31.36 -7.60
CA ALA A 493 2.75 30.76 -6.60
C ALA A 493 2.01 30.47 -5.27
N GLU A 494 1.22 31.43 -4.78
CA GLU A 494 0.41 31.27 -3.57
C GLU A 494 -0.72 30.26 -3.77
N LEU A 495 -1.30 30.22 -4.97
CA LEU A 495 -2.41 29.32 -5.29
C LEU A 495 -1.97 27.85 -5.44
N THR A 496 -0.73 27.60 -5.88
CA THR A 496 -0.31 26.24 -6.30
C THR A 496 0.78 25.59 -5.47
N MET A 497 1.70 26.35 -4.86
CA MET A 497 2.95 25.82 -4.30
C MET A 497 3.16 26.10 -2.80
N GLY A 498 2.15 26.62 -2.09
CA GLY A 498 2.31 26.96 -0.67
C GLY A 498 3.47 27.94 -0.41
N ALA A 499 3.76 28.81 -1.39
CA ALA A 499 4.86 29.74 -1.34
C ALA A 499 4.74 30.67 -0.11
N PRO A 500 5.88 31.15 0.44
CA PRO A 500 5.86 32.10 1.54
C PRO A 500 5.02 33.33 1.16
N ALA A 501 4.26 33.85 2.14
CA ALA A 501 3.37 34.97 1.91
C ALA A 501 4.15 36.20 1.40
N ARG A 502 3.71 36.74 0.26
CA ARG A 502 4.27 37.97 -0.32
C ARG A 502 3.36 39.16 -0.03
N PHE A 503 3.97 40.33 0.12
CA PHE A 503 3.28 41.57 0.42
C PHE A 503 3.76 42.69 -0.51
N ILE A 504 2.91 43.67 -0.72
CA ILE A 504 3.27 44.94 -1.37
C ILE A 504 2.92 46.10 -0.45
N ASP A 505 3.85 47.04 -0.31
CA ASP A 505 3.66 48.22 0.52
C ASP A 505 2.44 49.04 0.04
N ARG A 506 1.61 49.51 0.97
CA ARG A 506 0.33 50.19 0.64
C ARG A 506 0.54 51.47 -0.14
N MET A 507 1.59 52.24 0.19
CA MET A 507 1.90 53.51 -0.46
C MET A 507 2.55 53.28 -1.82
N VAL A 508 3.38 52.24 -1.94
CA VAL A 508 3.93 51.79 -3.24
C VAL A 508 2.81 51.32 -4.17
N PHE A 509 1.86 50.53 -3.66
CA PHE A 509 0.73 50.07 -4.46
C PHE A 509 -0.12 51.25 -4.98
N ALA A 510 -0.50 52.17 -4.09
CA ALA A 510 -1.32 53.32 -4.46
C ALA A 510 -0.62 54.29 -5.44
N SER A 511 0.70 54.47 -5.33
CA SER A 511 1.45 55.41 -6.17
C SER A 511 1.87 54.85 -7.53
N LYS A 512 2.41 53.62 -7.58
CA LYS A 512 2.89 53.00 -8.82
C LYS A 512 1.79 52.28 -9.61
N TYR A 513 0.73 51.83 -8.94
CA TYR A 513 -0.35 51.04 -9.55
C TYR A 513 -1.72 51.69 -9.32
N PRO A 514 -1.97 52.92 -9.80
CA PRO A 514 -3.21 53.66 -9.51
C PRO A 514 -4.47 53.02 -10.11
N ALA A 515 -4.32 52.22 -11.17
CA ALA A 515 -5.41 51.42 -11.75
C ALA A 515 -5.57 50.05 -11.07
N GLY A 516 -4.74 49.77 -10.06
CA GLY A 516 -4.70 48.51 -9.36
C GLY A 516 -5.95 48.29 -8.52
N ARG A 517 -6.53 47.08 -8.60
CA ARG A 517 -7.71 46.70 -7.83
C ARG A 517 -7.34 45.74 -6.73
N LEU A 518 -7.91 45.97 -5.56
CA LEU A 518 -7.88 45.03 -4.45
C LEU A 518 -9.05 44.04 -4.57
N SER A 519 -8.86 42.83 -4.05
CA SER A 519 -9.95 41.90 -3.80
C SER A 519 -10.90 42.44 -2.72
N GLU A 520 -12.14 41.96 -2.77
CA GLU A 520 -13.13 42.10 -1.70
C GLU A 520 -13.23 40.79 -0.92
N SER A 521 -13.82 40.86 0.27
CA SER A 521 -14.07 39.66 1.07
C SER A 521 -15.04 38.73 0.32
N GLY A 522 -14.68 37.45 0.22
CA GLY A 522 -15.44 36.42 -0.49
C GLY A 522 -15.10 36.29 -1.98
N ASP A 523 -14.18 37.11 -2.51
CA ASP A 523 -13.69 36.96 -3.89
C ASP A 523 -12.96 35.63 -4.08
N VAL A 524 -13.24 34.93 -5.19
CA VAL A 524 -12.51 33.71 -5.55
C VAL A 524 -11.38 34.05 -6.51
N VAL A 525 -10.14 33.92 -6.05
CA VAL A 525 -8.94 34.14 -6.85
C VAL A 525 -8.52 32.82 -7.50
N PHE A 526 -8.35 32.80 -8.82
CA PHE A 526 -7.99 31.58 -9.54
C PHE A 526 -6.89 31.79 -10.60
N CYS A 527 -6.17 30.72 -10.93
CA CYS A 527 -5.25 30.65 -12.05
C CYS A 527 -5.44 29.35 -12.84
N THR A 528 -4.97 29.33 -14.09
CA THR A 528 -5.01 28.14 -14.98
C THR A 528 -3.63 27.53 -15.23
N SER A 529 -2.56 28.22 -14.83
CA SER A 529 -1.16 27.81 -15.03
C SER A 529 -0.39 28.07 -13.73
N PRO A 530 0.50 27.14 -13.28
CA PRO A 530 0.88 25.87 -13.94
C PRO A 530 -0.22 24.80 -13.96
N ARG A 531 -1.21 24.89 -13.09
CA ARG A 531 -2.43 24.06 -13.04
C ARG A 531 -3.63 24.89 -12.61
N PRO A 532 -4.88 24.43 -12.83
CA PRO A 532 -6.05 25.02 -12.21
C PRO A 532 -5.90 25.04 -10.69
N ALA A 533 -6.05 26.22 -10.10
CA ALA A 533 -6.07 26.40 -8.65
C ALA A 533 -6.89 27.62 -8.29
N ALA A 534 -7.58 27.57 -7.15
CA ALA A 534 -8.39 28.65 -6.64
C ALA A 534 -8.28 28.77 -5.11
N LEU A 535 -8.48 30.00 -4.62
CA LEU A 535 -8.52 30.33 -3.20
C LEU A 535 -9.63 31.37 -2.99
N VAL A 536 -10.37 31.26 -1.88
CA VAL A 536 -11.31 32.30 -1.46
C VAL A 536 -10.56 33.29 -0.58
N ASP A 537 -10.61 34.57 -0.94
CA ASP A 537 -10.05 35.64 -0.11
C ASP A 537 -11.08 36.11 0.91
N HIS A 538 -11.07 35.48 2.08
CA HIS A 538 -11.99 35.84 3.18
C HIS A 538 -11.67 37.19 3.81
N ALA A 539 -10.39 37.60 3.83
CA ALA A 539 -9.99 38.88 4.42
C ALA A 539 -10.30 40.04 3.47
N GLY A 540 -10.18 39.81 2.16
CA GLY A 540 -10.21 40.86 1.15
C GLY A 540 -8.96 41.75 1.23
N ALA A 541 -9.00 42.87 0.51
CA ALA A 541 -7.92 43.86 0.46
C ALA A 541 -6.55 43.28 0.01
N SER A 542 -6.55 42.18 -0.73
CA SER A 542 -5.35 41.56 -1.32
C SER A 542 -5.12 42.06 -2.74
N VAL A 543 -3.85 42.10 -3.15
CA VAL A 543 -3.42 42.43 -4.51
C VAL A 543 -3.31 41.13 -5.30
N VAL A 544 -4.26 40.90 -6.21
CA VAL A 544 -4.20 39.75 -7.13
C VAL A 544 -3.26 40.08 -8.29
N VAL A 545 -2.31 39.20 -8.58
CA VAL A 545 -1.27 39.43 -9.61
C VAL A 545 -1.49 38.55 -10.83
N SER A 546 -1.41 39.15 -12.01
CA SER A 546 -1.52 38.46 -13.31
C SER A 546 -0.50 37.32 -13.42
N PRO A 547 -0.85 36.12 -13.95
CA PRO A 547 -2.08 35.77 -14.68
C PRO A 547 -3.28 35.34 -13.82
N ALA A 548 -3.21 35.41 -12.49
CA ALA A 548 -4.36 35.14 -11.63
C ALA A 548 -5.48 36.16 -11.85
N ARG A 549 -6.72 35.77 -11.58
CA ARG A 549 -7.93 36.54 -11.81
C ARG A 549 -8.91 36.35 -10.67
N ILE A 550 -9.86 37.25 -10.55
CA ILE A 550 -10.91 37.23 -9.52
C ILE A 550 -12.25 36.86 -10.16
N LEU A 551 -12.97 35.95 -9.53
CA LEU A 551 -14.39 35.68 -9.75
C LEU A 551 -15.16 36.26 -8.56
N ARG A 552 -15.93 37.31 -8.82
CA ARG A 552 -16.77 37.97 -7.82
C ARG A 552 -18.23 37.57 -8.02
N ILE A 553 -18.82 36.94 -7.03
CA ILE A 553 -20.22 36.52 -7.06
C ILE A 553 -21.10 37.72 -6.73
N ARG A 554 -22.22 37.89 -7.45
CA ARG A 554 -23.19 38.96 -7.20
C ARG A 554 -23.98 38.67 -5.91
N ASN A 555 -24.10 39.66 -5.03
CA ASN A 555 -24.76 39.47 -3.73
C ASN A 555 -26.30 39.47 -3.81
N ASP A 556 -26.89 40.13 -4.80
CA ASP A 556 -28.34 40.27 -4.99
C ASP A 556 -28.97 39.12 -5.79
N ASP A 557 -28.24 38.54 -6.75
CA ASP A 557 -28.61 37.31 -7.45
C ASP A 557 -27.36 36.43 -7.69
N PRO A 558 -26.97 35.61 -6.70
CA PRO A 558 -25.85 34.68 -6.85
C PRO A 558 -26.18 33.51 -7.79
N GLY A 559 -27.45 33.30 -8.16
CA GLY A 559 -27.94 32.18 -8.97
C GLY A 559 -27.41 30.79 -8.56
N GLY A 560 -27.33 30.55 -7.26
CA GLY A 560 -26.84 29.29 -6.69
C GLY A 560 -25.33 29.20 -6.51
N HIS A 561 -24.55 30.24 -6.78
CA HIS A 561 -23.09 30.21 -6.63
C HIS A 561 -22.65 30.59 -5.21
N VAL A 562 -21.74 29.80 -4.66
CA VAL A 562 -21.11 30.03 -3.36
C VAL A 562 -19.58 29.99 -3.54
N ALA A 563 -18.87 30.99 -3.00
CA ALA A 563 -17.43 31.16 -3.22
C ALA A 563 -16.61 29.92 -2.87
N ASN A 564 -16.91 29.30 -1.73
CA ASN A 564 -16.22 28.10 -1.27
C ASN A 564 -16.49 26.87 -2.16
N VAL A 565 -17.71 26.74 -2.69
CA VAL A 565 -18.06 25.66 -3.63
C VAL A 565 -17.34 25.88 -4.96
N LEU A 566 -17.34 27.11 -5.47
CA LEU A 566 -16.66 27.48 -6.70
C LEU A 566 -15.15 27.24 -6.62
N SER A 567 -14.52 27.65 -5.52
CA SER A 567 -13.10 27.37 -5.26
C SER A 567 -12.80 25.87 -5.19
N ALA A 568 -13.66 25.10 -4.51
CA ALA A 568 -13.51 23.64 -4.43
C ALA A 568 -13.63 22.97 -5.80
N ASP A 569 -14.58 23.40 -6.63
CA ASP A 569 -14.79 22.88 -7.99
C ASP A 569 -13.58 23.16 -8.89
N ILE A 570 -13.02 24.37 -8.83
CA ILE A 570 -11.82 24.71 -9.62
C ILE A 570 -10.62 23.87 -9.19
N ASN A 571 -10.44 23.68 -7.88
CA ASN A 571 -9.34 22.88 -7.32
C ASN A 571 -9.49 21.37 -7.58
N ALA A 572 -10.68 20.91 -7.96
CA ALA A 572 -10.95 19.52 -8.33
C ALA A 572 -10.65 19.22 -9.83
N LEU A 573 -10.40 20.25 -10.64
CA LEU A 573 -10.17 20.07 -12.07
C LEU A 573 -8.81 19.42 -12.36
N PRO A 574 -8.71 18.61 -13.44
CA PRO A 574 -7.45 17.99 -13.84
C PRO A 574 -6.43 19.06 -14.28
N VAL A 575 -5.14 18.75 -14.10
CA VAL A 575 -4.00 19.65 -14.39
C VAL A 575 -4.04 20.25 -15.81
N GLY A 576 -4.61 19.53 -16.79
CA GLY A 576 -4.74 19.98 -18.18
C GLY A 576 -5.91 20.92 -18.49
N ALA A 577 -6.80 21.23 -17.55
CA ALA A 577 -8.03 22.00 -17.80
C ALA A 577 -7.79 23.52 -17.95
N LYS A 578 -7.09 23.95 -19.00
CA LYS A 578 -6.71 25.36 -19.22
C LYS A 578 -7.87 26.27 -19.66
N THR A 579 -8.93 25.71 -20.24
CA THR A 579 -10.06 26.47 -20.80
C THR A 579 -11.10 26.78 -19.72
N TRP A 580 -10.85 27.83 -18.94
CA TRP A 580 -11.67 28.14 -17.76
C TRP A 580 -13.15 28.49 -18.05
N LYS A 581 -13.45 28.98 -19.26
CA LYS A 581 -14.83 29.30 -19.65
C LYS A 581 -15.73 28.07 -19.73
N THR A 582 -15.17 26.87 -19.92
CA THR A 582 -15.93 25.61 -20.07
C THR A 582 -15.99 24.80 -18.78
N TRP A 583 -15.44 25.32 -17.68
CA TRP A 583 -15.47 24.62 -16.40
C TRP A 583 -16.90 24.47 -15.89
N GLN A 584 -17.24 23.25 -15.47
CA GLN A 584 -18.51 22.94 -14.84
C GLN A 584 -18.41 23.27 -13.36
N VAL A 585 -19.33 24.08 -12.86
CA VAL A 585 -19.38 24.52 -11.47
C VAL A 585 -20.75 24.21 -10.89
N ARG A 586 -20.78 23.72 -9.65
CA ARG A 586 -22.00 23.33 -8.96
C ARG A 586 -22.82 24.55 -8.58
N ARG A 587 -24.13 24.35 -8.56
CA ARG A 587 -25.08 25.30 -7.96
C ARG A 587 -25.64 24.71 -6.69
N VAL A 588 -25.86 25.57 -5.72
CA VAL A 588 -26.48 25.28 -4.44
C VAL A 588 -27.94 25.74 -4.53
N PRO A 589 -28.92 24.96 -4.02
CA PRO A 589 -30.30 25.44 -3.88
C PRO A 589 -30.35 26.77 -3.14
N ASP A 590 -31.16 27.72 -3.59
CA ASP A 590 -31.21 29.07 -2.99
C ASP A 590 -31.48 29.05 -1.48
N GLU A 591 -32.32 28.11 -1.02
CA GLU A 591 -32.63 27.89 0.40
C GLU A 591 -31.43 27.37 1.23
N GLN A 592 -30.41 26.80 0.59
CA GLN A 592 -29.22 26.23 1.23
C GLN A 592 -27.99 27.14 1.12
N ILE A 593 -28.07 28.25 0.36
CA ILE A 593 -26.94 29.17 0.20
C ILE A 593 -26.53 29.76 1.56
N MET A 594 -27.47 30.39 2.28
CA MET A 594 -27.14 31.06 3.55
C MET A 594 -26.68 30.08 4.64
N PRO A 595 -27.39 28.96 4.89
CA PRO A 595 -26.91 27.96 5.86
C PRO A 595 -25.52 27.40 5.55
N LEU A 596 -25.19 27.20 4.27
CA LEU A 596 -23.88 26.72 3.85
C LEU A 596 -22.79 27.78 4.06
N VAL A 597 -23.08 29.04 3.73
CA VAL A 597 -22.16 30.16 3.96
C VAL A 597 -21.88 30.30 5.46
N ASP A 598 -22.91 30.35 6.29
CA ASP A 598 -22.77 30.47 7.76
C ASP A 598 -21.95 29.32 8.35
N ALA A 599 -22.22 28.09 7.92
CA ALA A 599 -21.49 26.91 8.39
C ALA A 599 -20.00 26.94 8.00
N LEU A 600 -19.68 27.37 6.79
CA LEU A 600 -18.29 27.46 6.33
C LEU A 600 -17.54 28.64 6.96
N ASP A 601 -18.23 29.76 7.22
CA ASP A 601 -17.67 30.89 7.95
C ASP A 601 -17.40 30.54 9.41
N ASP A 602 -18.26 29.72 10.04
CA ASP A 602 -18.00 29.16 11.36
C ASP A 602 -16.73 28.29 11.36
N VAL A 603 -16.60 27.35 10.42
CA VAL A 603 -15.36 26.55 10.26
C VAL A 603 -14.13 27.43 10.07
N GLN A 604 -14.24 28.51 9.28
CA GLN A 604 -13.12 29.41 9.02
C GLN A 604 -12.73 30.22 10.26
N ARG A 605 -13.70 30.69 11.07
CA ARG A 605 -13.43 31.33 12.36
C ARG A 605 -12.67 30.41 13.31
N HIS A 606 -13.04 29.13 13.37
CA HIS A 606 -12.32 28.14 14.19
C HIS A 606 -10.89 27.91 13.71
N ARG A 607 -10.68 27.80 12.39
CA ARG A 607 -9.32 27.70 11.84
C ARG A 607 -8.45 28.90 12.20
N ALA A 608 -9.00 30.12 12.12
CA ALA A 608 -8.29 31.33 12.48
C ALA A 608 -7.91 31.35 13.97
N ALA A 609 -8.83 30.96 14.86
CA ALA A 609 -8.56 30.87 16.29
C ALA A 609 -7.48 29.83 16.64
N LEU A 610 -7.49 28.67 15.96
CA LEU A 610 -6.45 27.64 16.15
C LEU A 610 -5.08 28.09 15.65
N ALA A 611 -5.03 28.78 14.51
CA ALA A 611 -3.78 29.33 13.99
C ALA A 611 -3.19 30.40 14.91
N ASP A 612 -4.03 31.27 15.47
CA ASP A 612 -3.63 32.28 16.46
C ASP A 612 -3.06 31.63 17.72
N ARG A 613 -3.74 30.61 18.24
CA ARG A 613 -3.28 29.85 19.41
C ARG A 613 -1.96 29.12 19.15
N MET A 614 -1.76 28.59 17.94
CA MET A 614 -0.50 27.96 17.56
C MET A 614 0.64 29.00 17.52
N SER A 615 0.39 30.18 16.95
CA SER A 615 1.36 31.28 16.95
C SER A 615 1.73 31.75 18.36
N GLN A 616 0.78 31.79 19.29
CA GLN A 616 1.04 32.14 20.69
C GLN A 616 1.88 31.08 21.40
N LEU A 617 1.67 29.79 21.09
CA LEU A 617 2.49 28.70 21.63
C LEU A 617 3.92 28.75 21.09
N ASP A 618 4.09 29.05 19.80
CA ASP A 618 5.41 29.24 19.19
C ASP A 618 6.14 30.43 19.85
N GLU A 619 5.46 31.56 20.03
CA GLU A 619 6.02 32.72 20.74
C GLU A 619 6.38 32.38 22.19
N LEU A 620 5.52 31.64 22.91
CA LEU A 620 5.81 31.17 24.25
C LEU A 620 7.03 30.25 24.29
N ALA A 621 7.17 29.33 23.33
CA ALA A 621 8.30 28.43 23.21
C ALA A 621 9.61 29.21 22.97
N ASP A 622 9.57 30.20 22.08
CA ASP A 622 10.69 31.11 21.82
C ASP A 622 11.08 31.90 23.08
N LEU A 623 10.10 32.47 23.79
CA LEU A 623 10.33 33.24 25.02
C LEU A 623 10.85 32.37 26.16
N ILE A 624 10.33 31.15 26.34
CA ILE A 624 10.83 30.20 27.33
C ILE A 624 12.27 29.81 27.03
N THR A 625 12.58 29.53 25.76
CA THR A 625 13.92 29.13 25.31
C THR A 625 14.92 30.27 25.50
N GLN A 626 14.55 31.49 25.10
CA GLN A 626 15.36 32.69 25.32
C GLN A 626 15.55 32.95 26.82
N GLY A 627 14.49 32.92 27.62
CA GLY A 627 14.59 33.24 29.04
C GLY A 627 15.37 32.20 29.86
N ALA A 628 15.26 30.91 29.51
CA ALA A 628 16.06 29.85 30.11
C ALA A 628 17.55 29.98 29.74
N THR A 629 17.87 30.34 28.51
CA THR A 629 19.26 30.52 28.05
C THR A 629 19.91 31.81 28.57
N THR A 630 19.14 32.88 28.79
CA THR A 630 19.64 34.13 29.40
C THR A 630 19.60 34.11 30.93
N GLY A 631 19.07 33.05 31.55
CA GLY A 631 18.92 32.94 33.01
C GLY A 631 17.87 33.88 33.61
N SER A 632 16.97 34.42 32.80
CA SER A 632 15.90 35.33 33.23
C SER A 632 14.60 34.60 33.61
N LEU A 633 14.49 33.30 33.31
CA LEU A 633 13.37 32.42 33.68
C LEU A 633 13.87 31.12 34.34
N ASP A 634 13.19 30.70 35.42
CA ASP A 634 13.40 29.42 36.13
C ASP A 634 12.21 28.49 35.84
N LEU A 635 12.45 27.37 35.13
CA LEU A 635 11.42 26.40 34.76
C LEU A 635 11.26 25.34 35.85
N ARG A 636 10.07 25.22 36.43
CA ARG A 636 9.76 24.23 37.49
C ARG A 636 8.80 23.15 36.99
N PRO A 637 9.01 21.88 37.36
CA PRO A 637 8.07 20.82 37.02
C PRO A 637 6.71 21.06 37.72
N PRO A 638 5.60 20.63 37.12
CA PRO A 638 4.28 20.77 37.72
C PRO A 638 4.23 20.01 39.05
N ALA A 639 3.69 20.66 40.08
CA ALA A 639 3.59 20.07 41.42
C ALA A 639 2.70 18.82 41.38
N THR A 640 3.30 17.64 41.56
CA THR A 640 2.55 16.40 41.75
C THR A 640 1.82 16.48 43.08
N SER A 641 0.49 16.63 43.05
CA SER A 641 -0.35 16.53 44.24
C SER A 641 -0.26 15.11 44.81
N ARG A 642 0.58 14.90 45.83
CA ARG A 642 0.49 13.72 46.70
C ARG A 642 -0.85 13.79 47.45
N LYS A 643 -1.84 13.01 47.00
CA LYS A 643 -2.94 12.58 47.88
C LYS A 643 -2.41 11.48 48.78
N GLY A 644 -2.38 11.74 50.08
CA GLY A 644 -1.96 10.79 51.09
C GLY A 644 -2.11 11.37 52.50
N GLN A 645 -3.35 11.48 52.97
CA GLN A 645 -3.82 10.98 54.27
C GLN A 645 -5.35 10.92 54.26
#